data_AF-A0A9W9VZH2-F1
#
_entry.id   AF-A0A9W9VZH2-F1
#
_cell.length_a   1.000
_cell.length_b   1.000
_cell.length_c   1.000
_cell.angle_alpha   90.00
_cell.angle_beta   90.00
_cell.angle_gamma   90.00
#
_symmetry.space_group_name_H-M   'P 1'
#
loop_
_entity.id
_entity.type
_entity.pdbx_description
1 polymer ?
#
loop_
_entity_poly.entity_id
_entity_poly.type
_entity_poly.pdbx_seq_one_letter_code
_entity_poly.pdbx_strand_id
1 'polypeptide(L)'
;MTDGMIDEPHVHSFANALPGAGIHGTACVIVLFGSATHSPFSCNVSVGISVFAVAPHCIFLFHDVRSEKVYVFQAKGCFATLLPKEKRFAAFGKWTRWTDLVRIDYKDLARVRVPAATKLSQDTVLLPDGRKFDMNSIYNNNMSDADKMDLLSDYTALDVIILAAKTRGRDTEVKSWISNARTARESQSLMFLRREDSGGKARFYLLSILEHAVRKSIVADQPELMWQNIRTSSESINGLKFNLHDQHAKNWHAFEKQLNSESDLSTKMYQVFDDVITTMNTYKECGTSSPAMLMPMTSPPVGHARDQRMSPLHSPNNQRHIPYMSRGRAQITSAAQDLLFLHEFKGRRQFHGSSYLREANYSTCYVCGQEDVIQTLLLQKYRGEEETPNFPKKHSHGKHKYPMVLGNYPETDIILPLTSCDACAWLLIQEKELPNGERIDAALPLVSLAENVNRQQWTNTLLKAFGNRFHERIVLLVFLSSLYSTIEDIIASDEPNSYDLIQSLEWCARALTELPGIAIAAGLTPAGTPMSYTMDETMSLQKAVGLIFSPKSAVLIESSFLMYPIDGFVAIVHVAELLEHVEPYQIEKFVWRRLLYHFTEQHIKLHAQVGFDEANAKLEEIITERPPSSSSSENKDSDEPILVVSPNRVSGSTSIQKLDGTYLLPSSSDYLEQFRRMESFFTSIETTTKYDAALGVFLHMLLDTLISQQSGTLDVSDVFTQVRYRADETKRSHEGLYDVFVDPKLMSEEDAGRLIEAWHQHGDVSHNVVL
;
A
#
# COMPACT_ATOMS: atom_id res chain seq x y z
N MET A 1 40.76 -8.68 51.56
CA MET A 1 40.42 -9.79 52.48
C MET A 1 39.02 -9.54 53.00
N THR A 2 38.17 -10.56 53.08
CA THR A 2 36.76 -10.39 53.46
C THR A 2 36.21 -11.69 54.05
N ASP A 3 35.18 -11.57 54.87
CA ASP A 3 34.27 -12.63 55.31
C ASP A 3 33.14 -12.91 54.29
N GLY A 4 33.07 -12.09 53.23
CA GLY A 4 32.24 -12.29 52.04
C GLY A 4 30.88 -11.61 52.07
N MET A 5 30.46 -11.03 53.19
CA MET A 5 29.08 -10.59 53.40
C MET A 5 28.98 -9.08 53.63
N ILE A 6 28.19 -8.42 52.79
CA ILE A 6 27.61 -7.09 53.03
C ILE A 6 26.15 -7.11 52.58
N ASP A 7 25.28 -6.33 53.24
CA ASP A 7 23.86 -6.29 52.88
C ASP A 7 23.67 -5.71 51.47
N GLU A 8 22.62 -6.16 50.77
CA GLU A 8 22.37 -5.81 49.37
C GLU A 8 22.32 -4.29 49.07
N PRO A 9 21.72 -3.42 49.92
CA PRO A 9 21.80 -1.96 49.71
C PRO A 9 23.24 -1.42 49.80
N HIS A 10 24.06 -2.04 50.65
CA HIS A 10 25.47 -1.69 50.81
C HIS A 10 26.34 -2.24 49.67
N VAL A 11 25.94 -3.33 48.99
CA VAL A 11 26.63 -3.85 47.79
C VAL A 11 26.70 -2.79 46.71
N HIS A 12 25.59 -2.14 46.39
CA HIS A 12 25.55 -1.10 45.35
C HIS A 12 26.36 0.15 45.75
N SER A 13 26.22 0.60 47.00
CA SER A 13 27.01 1.73 47.51
C SER A 13 28.52 1.42 47.46
N PHE A 14 28.90 0.21 47.87
CA PHE A 14 30.28 -0.26 47.81
C PHE A 14 30.79 -0.31 46.37
N ALA A 15 30.06 -0.93 45.44
CA ALA A 15 30.42 -1.03 44.04
C ALA A 15 30.60 0.35 43.37
N ASN A 16 29.75 1.32 43.72
CA ASN A 16 29.81 2.70 43.21
C ASN A 16 30.98 3.51 43.81
N ALA A 17 31.51 3.12 44.97
CA ALA A 17 32.67 3.75 45.60
C ALA A 17 34.03 3.21 45.08
N LEU A 18 34.07 1.99 44.54
CA LEU A 18 35.30 1.36 44.02
C LEU A 18 36.07 2.21 43.00
N PRO A 19 35.40 2.93 42.08
CA PRO A 19 36.12 3.78 41.13
C PRO A 19 36.82 4.96 41.79
N GLY A 20 36.19 5.60 42.77
CA GLY A 20 36.79 6.69 43.57
C GLY A 20 38.01 6.22 44.37
N ALA A 21 38.04 4.94 44.73
CA ALA A 21 39.17 4.28 45.39
C ALA A 21 40.26 3.77 44.41
N GLY A 22 40.07 3.90 43.10
CA GLY A 22 41.03 3.46 42.08
C GLY A 22 41.14 1.94 41.90
N ILE A 23 40.16 1.17 42.37
CA ILE A 23 40.20 -0.30 42.38
C ILE A 23 39.95 -0.89 41.00
N HIS A 24 39.09 -0.28 40.18
CA HIS A 24 38.72 -0.72 38.83
C HIS A 24 39.86 -0.66 37.80
N GLY A 25 40.96 0.03 38.12
CA GLY A 25 42.17 0.09 37.29
C GLY A 25 43.31 -0.81 37.76
N THR A 26 43.11 -1.54 38.85
CA THR A 26 44.19 -2.17 39.62
C THR A 26 44.03 -3.69 39.64
N ALA A 27 45.15 -4.42 39.70
CA ALA A 27 45.11 -5.86 39.88
C ALA A 27 44.71 -6.21 41.33
N CYS A 28 43.75 -7.11 41.52
CA CYS A 28 43.17 -7.41 42.82
C CYS A 28 43.26 -8.90 43.17
N VAL A 29 43.59 -9.18 44.44
CA VAL A 29 43.51 -10.51 45.04
C VAL A 29 42.43 -10.46 46.12
N ILE A 30 41.33 -11.16 45.87
CA ILE A 30 40.22 -11.26 46.81
C ILE A 30 40.36 -12.59 47.53
N VAL A 31 40.45 -12.53 48.86
CA VAL A 31 40.49 -13.71 49.71
C VAL A 31 39.29 -13.67 50.62
N LEU A 32 38.40 -14.64 50.43
CA LEU A 32 37.26 -14.95 51.27
C LEU A 32 37.70 -15.95 52.34
N PHE A 33 37.64 -15.56 53.60
CA PHE A 33 37.96 -16.45 54.72
C PHE A 33 36.69 -17.10 55.26
N GLY A 34 36.71 -18.43 55.41
CA GLY A 34 35.57 -19.17 55.92
C GLY A 34 35.90 -20.60 56.28
N SER A 35 34.86 -21.40 56.52
CA SER A 35 34.97 -22.84 56.81
C SER A 35 34.37 -23.64 55.66
N ALA A 36 35.09 -24.63 55.14
CA ALA A 36 34.63 -25.50 54.05
C ALA A 36 33.59 -26.56 54.50
N THR A 37 32.71 -26.21 55.44
CA THR A 37 31.67 -27.11 56.00
C THR A 37 30.43 -27.23 55.12
N HIS A 38 30.14 -26.21 54.31
CA HIS A 38 29.04 -26.21 53.35
C HIS A 38 29.56 -26.20 51.92
N SER A 39 28.68 -26.44 50.95
CA SER A 39 29.05 -26.40 49.53
C SER A 39 29.67 -25.04 49.17
N PRO A 40 30.70 -25.01 48.28
CA PRO A 40 31.21 -23.75 47.72
C PRO A 40 30.09 -22.83 47.19
N PHE A 41 29.01 -23.40 46.66
CA PHE A 41 27.86 -22.66 46.14
C PHE A 41 27.11 -21.83 47.20
N SER A 42 27.24 -22.20 48.48
CA SER A 42 26.56 -21.53 49.59
C SER A 42 27.35 -20.37 50.20
N CYS A 43 28.58 -20.13 49.76
CA CYS A 43 29.40 -19.02 50.24
C CYS A 43 28.80 -17.67 49.84
N ASN A 44 28.80 -16.68 50.73
CA ASN A 44 28.45 -15.31 50.36
C ASN A 44 29.68 -14.63 49.73
N VAL A 45 29.53 -14.11 48.51
CA VAL A 45 30.60 -13.42 47.77
C VAL A 45 30.27 -11.95 47.47
N SER A 46 29.24 -11.39 48.09
CA SER A 46 28.71 -10.04 47.84
C SER A 46 29.78 -8.92 47.85
N VAL A 47 30.74 -8.97 48.78
CA VAL A 47 31.86 -8.01 48.82
C VAL A 47 32.80 -8.23 47.63
N GLY A 48 33.22 -9.48 47.45
CA GLY A 48 34.23 -9.82 46.46
C GLY A 48 33.72 -9.63 45.03
N ILE A 49 32.43 -9.84 44.77
CA ILE A 49 31.92 -9.79 43.41
C ILE A 49 31.95 -8.38 42.82
N SER A 50 31.72 -7.36 43.64
CA SER A 50 31.81 -5.96 43.22
C SER A 50 33.22 -5.61 42.76
N VAL A 51 34.24 -6.07 43.50
CA VAL A 51 35.66 -5.90 43.12
C VAL A 51 36.01 -6.75 41.90
N PHE A 52 35.54 -8.00 41.87
CA PHE A 52 35.78 -8.91 40.76
C PHE A 52 35.14 -8.40 39.45
N ALA A 53 33.98 -7.74 39.50
CA ALA A 53 33.33 -7.18 38.32
C ALA A 53 34.22 -6.13 37.64
N VAL A 54 34.78 -5.20 38.41
CA VAL A 54 35.44 -4.00 37.87
C VAL A 54 36.95 -4.13 37.69
N ALA A 55 37.65 -4.98 38.46
CA ALA A 55 39.11 -5.09 38.39
C ALA A 55 39.54 -5.90 37.14
N PRO A 56 40.43 -5.41 36.25
CA PRO A 56 40.77 -6.09 35.00
C PRO A 56 41.56 -7.38 35.21
N HIS A 57 42.38 -7.41 36.24
CA HIS A 57 43.17 -8.57 36.63
C HIS A 57 42.78 -8.93 38.05
N CYS A 58 42.03 -10.02 38.22
CA CYS A 58 41.49 -10.38 39.52
C CYS A 58 41.52 -11.88 39.74
N ILE A 59 41.90 -12.29 40.96
CA ILE A 59 41.71 -13.67 41.42
C ILE A 59 40.84 -13.68 42.68
N PHE A 60 39.87 -14.58 42.70
CA PHE A 60 38.96 -14.81 43.79
C PHE A 60 39.31 -16.14 44.45
N LEU A 61 39.76 -16.06 45.70
CA LEU A 61 40.22 -17.18 46.49
C LEU A 61 39.30 -17.40 47.69
N PHE A 62 39.11 -18.66 48.07
CA PHE A 62 38.54 -19.06 49.34
C PHE A 62 39.62 -19.71 50.19
N HIS A 63 39.84 -19.18 51.40
CA HIS A 63 40.74 -19.74 52.38
C HIS A 63 39.92 -20.47 53.44
N ASP A 64 40.07 -21.79 53.51
CA ASP A 64 39.49 -22.59 54.59
C ASP A 64 40.34 -22.48 55.84
N VAL A 65 39.89 -21.70 56.82
CA VAL A 65 40.66 -21.38 58.04
C VAL A 65 40.95 -22.60 58.91
N ARG A 66 40.21 -23.71 58.72
CA ARG A 66 40.41 -24.94 59.49
C ARG A 66 41.46 -25.85 58.89
N SER A 67 41.48 -25.98 57.56
CA SER A 67 42.40 -26.88 56.86
C SER A 67 43.60 -26.17 56.24
N GLU A 68 43.66 -24.84 56.33
CA GLU A 68 44.66 -23.96 55.71
C GLU A 68 44.74 -24.09 54.18
N LYS A 69 43.72 -24.68 53.55
CA LYS A 69 43.68 -24.88 52.10
C LYS A 69 43.08 -23.66 51.41
N VAL A 70 43.72 -23.25 50.32
CA VAL A 70 43.26 -22.15 49.46
C VAL A 70 42.70 -22.72 48.17
N TYR A 71 41.44 -22.39 47.88
CA TYR A 71 40.69 -22.79 46.70
C TYR A 71 40.49 -21.59 45.78
N VAL A 72 40.66 -21.78 44.49
CA VAL A 72 40.38 -20.74 43.49
C VAL A 72 38.91 -20.84 43.10
N PHE A 73 38.15 -19.78 43.39
CA PHE A 73 36.79 -19.63 42.88
C PHE A 73 36.83 -19.22 41.42
N GLN A 74 37.51 -18.13 41.10
CA GLN A 74 37.59 -17.62 39.73
C GLN A 74 38.84 -16.77 39.53
N ALA A 75 39.37 -16.69 38.31
CA ALA A 75 40.44 -15.75 37.97
C ALA A 75 40.26 -15.16 36.57
N LYS A 76 40.72 -13.92 36.39
CA LYS A 76 40.79 -13.23 35.10
C LYS A 76 42.06 -12.41 34.95
N GLY A 77 42.41 -12.09 33.71
CA GLY A 77 43.60 -11.31 33.39
C GLY A 77 44.89 -12.07 33.70
N CYS A 78 45.90 -11.40 34.25
CA CYS A 78 47.20 -12.01 34.52
C CYS A 78 47.14 -13.19 35.50
N PHE A 79 46.14 -13.24 36.40
CA PHE A 79 45.99 -14.35 37.34
C PHE A 79 45.41 -15.63 36.73
N ALA A 80 44.86 -15.58 35.52
CA ALA A 80 44.36 -16.78 34.84
C ALA A 80 45.48 -17.80 34.56
N THR A 81 46.74 -17.36 34.48
CA THR A 81 47.90 -18.23 34.28
C THR A 81 48.21 -19.15 35.45
N LEU A 82 47.57 -18.93 36.61
CA LEU A 82 47.72 -19.79 37.79
C LEU A 82 46.94 -21.10 37.67
N LEU A 83 46.06 -21.22 36.68
CA LEU A 83 45.43 -22.49 36.37
C LEU A 83 46.36 -23.41 35.57
N PRO A 84 46.38 -24.73 35.87
CA PRO A 84 46.99 -25.73 35.00
C PRO A 84 46.38 -25.66 33.59
N LYS A 85 47.20 -25.83 32.54
CA LYS A 85 46.76 -25.73 31.13
C LYS A 85 45.59 -26.66 30.77
N GLU A 86 45.45 -27.78 31.49
CA GLU A 86 44.40 -28.79 31.30
C GLU A 86 43.10 -28.49 32.05
N LYS A 87 43.11 -27.54 33.00
CA LYS A 87 41.94 -27.18 33.80
C LYS A 87 41.34 -25.87 33.31
N ARG A 88 40.01 -25.87 33.17
CA ARG A 88 39.21 -24.68 32.87
C ARG A 88 38.31 -24.37 34.06
N PHE A 89 38.00 -23.09 34.26
CA PHE A 89 36.97 -22.70 35.21
C PHE A 89 35.61 -23.20 34.72
N ALA A 90 34.92 -23.96 35.57
CA ALA A 90 33.54 -24.39 35.33
C ALA A 90 32.57 -23.43 36.04
N ALA A 91 31.33 -23.36 35.55
CA ALA A 91 30.29 -22.57 36.21
C ALA A 91 29.97 -23.16 37.60
N PHE A 92 29.77 -22.30 38.60
CA PHE A 92 29.36 -22.70 39.95
C PHE A 92 27.89 -23.13 39.95
N GLY A 93 27.64 -24.41 40.20
CA GLY A 93 26.30 -24.97 40.34
C GLY A 93 26.02 -25.45 41.77
N LYS A 94 24.76 -25.75 42.08
CA LYS A 94 24.34 -26.28 43.39
C LYS A 94 25.10 -27.54 43.81
N TRP A 95 25.62 -28.29 42.84
CA TRP A 95 26.34 -29.55 43.02
C TRP A 95 27.87 -29.42 43.01
N THR A 96 28.42 -28.21 42.85
CA THR A 96 29.87 -28.00 42.88
C THR A 96 30.43 -28.40 44.24
N ARG A 97 31.49 -29.22 44.26
CA ARG A 97 32.18 -29.66 45.48
C ARG A 97 33.55 -28.99 45.60
N TRP A 98 34.06 -28.88 46.82
CA TRP A 98 35.42 -28.34 47.08
C TRP A 98 36.53 -29.12 46.36
N THR A 99 36.33 -30.39 46.04
CA THR A 99 37.28 -31.21 45.26
C THR A 99 37.35 -30.82 43.79
N ASP A 100 36.31 -30.17 43.28
CA ASP A 100 36.20 -29.79 41.87
C ASP A 100 36.98 -28.48 41.61
N LEU A 101 37.28 -27.70 42.66
CA LEU A 101 38.02 -26.45 42.60
C LEU A 101 39.54 -26.65 42.59
N VAL A 102 40.25 -25.76 41.89
CA VAL A 102 41.71 -25.75 41.87
C VAL A 102 42.25 -25.22 43.20
N ARG A 103 43.29 -25.88 43.71
CA ARG A 103 44.02 -25.43 44.90
C ARG A 103 45.34 -24.80 44.50
N ILE A 104 45.72 -23.75 45.19
CA ILE A 104 47.00 -23.07 45.03
C ILE A 104 47.60 -22.79 46.41
N ASP A 105 48.91 -22.55 46.46
CA ASP A 105 49.54 -21.96 47.63
C ASP A 105 49.70 -20.44 47.41
N TYR A 106 49.73 -19.65 48.49
CA TYR A 106 49.98 -18.20 48.37
C TYR A 106 51.32 -17.88 47.68
N LYS A 107 52.30 -18.79 47.78
CA LYS A 107 53.59 -18.67 47.08
C LYS A 107 53.44 -18.70 45.56
N ASP A 108 52.39 -19.32 45.03
CA ASP A 108 52.13 -19.36 43.60
C ASP A 108 51.75 -17.97 43.05
N LEU A 109 51.15 -17.09 43.87
CA LEU A 109 50.84 -15.72 43.46
C LEU A 109 52.08 -14.93 43.07
N ALA A 110 53.25 -15.23 43.66
CA ALA A 110 54.52 -14.58 43.34
C ALA A 110 55.00 -14.86 41.91
N ARG A 111 54.43 -15.87 41.23
CA ARG A 111 54.76 -16.21 39.83
C ARG A 111 54.03 -15.33 38.82
N VAL A 112 53.02 -14.56 39.24
CA VAL A 112 52.22 -13.72 38.35
C VAL A 112 52.88 -12.37 38.15
N ARG A 113 53.06 -11.96 36.89
CA ARG A 113 53.50 -10.59 36.56
C ARG A 113 52.30 -9.67 36.60
N VAL A 114 52.29 -8.75 37.56
CA VAL A 114 51.23 -7.77 37.75
C VAL A 114 51.53 -6.52 36.90
N PRO A 115 50.61 -6.10 36.01
CA PRO A 115 50.79 -4.88 35.23
C PRO A 115 50.56 -3.62 36.08
N ALA A 116 51.06 -2.47 35.60
CA ALA A 116 50.85 -1.19 36.26
C ALA A 116 49.36 -0.80 36.29
N ALA A 117 48.96 -0.12 37.37
CA ALA A 117 47.57 0.33 37.52
C ALA A 117 47.20 1.31 36.40
N THR A 118 46.03 1.09 35.79
CA THR A 118 45.52 1.92 34.71
C THR A 118 44.54 2.94 35.27
N LYS A 119 44.75 4.24 35.02
CA LYS A 119 43.78 5.27 35.42
C LYS A 119 42.54 5.17 34.53
N LEU A 120 41.39 4.93 35.14
CA LEU A 120 40.08 4.82 34.50
C LEU A 120 39.10 5.83 35.13
N SER A 121 38.22 6.40 34.31
CA SER A 121 37.08 7.22 34.76
C SER A 121 36.05 6.38 35.52
N GLN A 122 35.16 7.03 36.26
CA GLN A 122 34.21 6.38 37.17
C GLN A 122 33.30 5.35 36.48
N ASP A 123 32.75 5.70 35.32
CA ASP A 123 31.85 4.84 34.55
C ASP A 123 32.56 3.98 33.50
N THR A 124 33.89 3.98 33.47
CA THR A 124 34.66 3.21 32.48
C THR A 124 35.05 1.83 33.01
N VAL A 125 34.83 0.80 32.20
CA VAL A 125 35.28 -0.58 32.45
C VAL A 125 36.34 -0.97 31.43
N LEU A 126 37.28 -1.84 31.83
CA LEU A 126 38.24 -2.42 30.91
C LEU A 126 37.69 -3.76 30.40
N LEU A 127 37.54 -3.88 29.09
CA LEU A 127 37.09 -5.09 28.43
C LEU A 127 38.23 -6.13 28.38
N PRO A 128 37.92 -7.43 28.18
CA PRO A 128 38.92 -8.50 28.16
C PRO A 128 40.01 -8.34 27.08
N ASP A 129 39.70 -7.64 25.99
CA ASP A 129 40.64 -7.31 24.90
C ASP A 129 41.54 -6.10 25.20
N GLY A 130 41.37 -5.47 26.37
CA GLY A 130 42.13 -4.29 26.80
C GLY A 130 41.53 -2.96 26.37
N ARG A 131 40.39 -2.92 25.66
CA ARG A 131 39.70 -1.68 25.32
C ARG A 131 39.04 -1.06 26.57
N LYS A 132 39.03 0.28 26.62
CA LYS A 132 38.31 1.04 27.64
C LYS A 132 36.90 1.33 27.12
N PHE A 133 35.88 0.93 27.86
CA PHE A 133 34.49 1.13 27.49
C PHE A 133 33.77 2.00 28.51
N ASP A 134 33.16 3.10 28.06
CA ASP A 134 32.35 3.98 28.90
C ASP A 134 30.91 3.48 29.00
N MET A 135 30.50 3.06 30.20
CA MET A 135 29.17 2.53 30.47
C MET A 135 28.08 3.59 30.28
N ASN A 136 28.40 4.90 30.40
CA ASN A 136 27.44 5.97 30.14
C ASN A 136 26.94 5.97 28.70
N SER A 137 27.71 5.39 27.76
CA SER A 137 27.28 5.22 26.37
C SER A 137 26.06 4.30 26.24
N ILE A 138 25.94 3.29 27.12
CA ILE A 138 24.77 2.40 27.20
C ILE A 138 23.64 3.09 27.95
N TYR A 139 23.93 3.67 29.12
CA TYR A 139 22.92 4.28 29.99
C TYR A 139 22.20 5.46 29.32
N ASN A 140 22.92 6.25 28.53
CA ASN A 140 22.36 7.38 27.79
C ASN A 140 21.97 7.04 26.34
N ASN A 141 22.13 5.78 25.91
CA ASN A 141 21.87 5.32 24.54
C ASN A 141 22.59 6.13 23.44
N ASN A 142 23.84 6.53 23.70
CA ASN A 142 24.64 7.41 22.82
C ASN A 142 25.60 6.65 21.87
N MET A 143 25.42 5.35 21.69
CA MET A 143 26.28 4.55 20.81
C MET A 143 25.81 4.58 19.35
N SER A 144 26.77 4.59 18.42
CA SER A 144 26.49 4.36 17.00
C SER A 144 26.01 2.93 16.77
N ASP A 145 25.25 2.69 15.69
CA ASP A 145 24.77 1.35 15.40
C ASP A 145 25.92 0.38 15.08
N ALA A 146 27.01 0.85 14.49
CA ALA A 146 28.21 0.03 14.26
C ALA A 146 28.85 -0.42 15.59
N ASP A 147 28.98 0.49 16.57
CA ASP A 147 29.56 0.17 17.88
C ASP A 147 28.65 -0.74 18.71
N LYS A 148 27.33 -0.56 18.61
CA LYS A 148 26.35 -1.50 19.20
C LYS A 148 26.57 -2.91 18.66
N MET A 149 26.77 -3.04 17.34
CA MET A 149 26.96 -4.33 16.67
C MET A 149 28.28 -5.00 17.05
N ASP A 150 29.36 -4.24 17.11
CA ASP A 150 30.67 -4.75 17.54
C ASP A 150 30.60 -5.25 18.99
N LEU A 151 29.98 -4.46 19.88
CA LEU A 151 29.84 -4.82 21.29
C LEU A 151 28.93 -6.04 21.51
N LEU A 152 27.81 -6.14 20.78
CA LEU A 152 26.91 -7.29 20.84
C LEU A 152 27.55 -8.56 20.25
N SER A 153 28.58 -8.43 19.42
CA SER A 153 29.32 -9.56 18.85
C SER A 153 30.38 -10.13 19.80
N ASP A 154 30.80 -9.38 20.82
CA ASP A 154 31.75 -9.82 21.85
C ASP A 154 31.04 -10.20 23.16
N TYR A 155 30.68 -11.48 23.27
CA TYR A 155 30.06 -12.04 24.46
C TYR A 155 30.88 -11.85 25.74
N THR A 156 32.21 -11.81 25.65
CA THR A 156 33.06 -11.67 26.85
C THR A 156 33.09 -10.24 27.37
N ALA A 157 33.09 -9.26 26.46
CA ALA A 157 32.90 -7.86 26.81
C ALA A 157 31.53 -7.63 27.44
N LEU A 158 30.49 -8.24 26.86
CA LEU A 158 29.12 -8.09 27.34
C LEU A 158 28.92 -8.69 28.75
N ASP A 159 29.55 -9.84 29.05
CA ASP A 159 29.52 -10.44 30.38
C ASP A 159 30.12 -9.49 31.45
N VAL A 160 31.21 -8.77 31.12
CA VAL A 160 31.81 -7.76 32.01
C VAL A 160 30.83 -6.60 32.23
N ILE A 161 30.22 -6.11 31.16
CA ILE A 161 29.26 -4.99 31.19
C ILE A 161 28.04 -5.35 32.04
N ILE A 162 27.45 -6.53 31.84
CA ILE A 162 26.28 -7.01 32.59
C ILE A 162 26.62 -7.17 34.07
N LEU A 163 27.78 -7.77 34.38
CA LEU A 163 28.21 -7.97 35.77
C LEU A 163 28.51 -6.63 36.47
N ALA A 164 29.15 -5.69 35.78
CA ALA A 164 29.40 -4.34 36.28
C ALA A 164 28.08 -3.55 36.48
N ALA A 165 27.15 -3.62 35.54
CA ALA A 165 25.85 -2.96 35.64
C ALA A 165 25.03 -3.52 36.81
N LYS A 166 25.01 -4.85 37.00
CA LYS A 166 24.28 -5.47 38.11
C LYS A 166 24.87 -5.12 39.47
N THR A 167 26.19 -5.17 39.63
CA THR A 167 26.84 -4.80 40.91
C THR A 167 26.59 -3.33 41.26
N ARG A 168 26.47 -2.45 40.26
CA ARG A 168 26.12 -1.03 40.42
C ARG A 168 24.61 -0.75 40.57
N GLY A 169 23.74 -1.75 40.41
CA GLY A 169 22.29 -1.59 40.47
C GLY A 169 21.66 -0.93 39.24
N ARG A 170 22.34 -0.95 38.08
CA ARG A 170 21.87 -0.40 36.80
C ARG A 170 21.59 -1.47 35.74
N ASP A 171 21.16 -2.67 36.16
CA ASP A 171 20.90 -3.79 35.23
C ASP A 171 19.66 -3.55 34.35
N THR A 172 18.68 -2.78 34.86
CA THR A 172 17.46 -2.39 34.13
C THR A 172 17.75 -1.51 32.93
N GLU A 173 18.71 -0.58 33.04
CA GLU A 173 19.14 0.31 31.96
C GLU A 173 19.76 -0.48 30.81
N VAL A 174 20.61 -1.46 31.12
CA VAL A 174 21.21 -2.35 30.10
C VAL A 174 20.13 -3.22 29.43
N LYS A 175 19.16 -3.75 30.19
CA LYS A 175 18.01 -4.49 29.63
C LYS A 175 17.19 -3.62 28.67
N SER A 176 16.90 -2.38 29.05
CA SER A 176 16.16 -1.45 28.21
C SER A 176 16.94 -1.11 26.94
N TRP A 177 18.25 -0.86 27.04
CA TRP A 177 19.11 -0.61 25.89
C TRP A 177 19.11 -1.80 24.90
N ILE A 178 19.23 -3.03 25.40
CA ILE A 178 19.17 -4.25 24.57
C ILE A 178 17.79 -4.39 23.90
N SER A 179 16.71 -4.19 24.66
CA SER A 179 15.35 -4.27 24.13
C SER A 179 15.10 -3.21 23.05
N ASN A 180 15.59 -1.99 23.25
CA ASN A 180 15.46 -0.91 22.26
C ASN A 180 16.27 -1.21 21.00
N ALA A 181 17.48 -1.77 21.14
CA ALA A 181 18.29 -2.21 20.00
C ALA A 181 17.59 -3.31 19.19
N ARG A 182 16.86 -4.21 19.86
CA ARG A 182 16.03 -5.23 19.21
C ARG A 182 14.87 -4.60 18.42
N THR A 183 14.08 -3.73 19.05
CA THR A 183 12.93 -3.09 18.40
C THR A 183 13.32 -2.19 17.23
N ALA A 184 14.42 -1.44 17.35
CA ALA A 184 14.94 -0.61 16.27
C ALA A 184 15.29 -1.44 15.02
N ARG A 185 15.80 -2.66 15.22
CA ARG A 185 16.16 -3.58 14.14
C ARG A 185 14.96 -4.34 13.57
N GLU A 186 14.00 -4.72 14.41
CA GLU A 186 12.70 -5.26 13.98
C GLU A 186 11.97 -4.27 13.05
N SER A 187 12.18 -2.97 13.25
CA SER A 187 11.59 -1.90 12.45
C SER A 187 12.29 -1.67 11.09
N GLN A 188 13.49 -2.22 10.88
CA GLN A 188 14.25 -2.04 9.64
C GLN A 188 13.77 -3.03 8.57
N SER A 189 12.76 -2.61 7.80
CA SER A 189 12.20 -3.46 6.74
C SER A 189 13.20 -3.71 5.62
N LEU A 190 13.40 -4.99 5.28
CA LEU A 190 14.24 -5.44 4.15
C LEU A 190 13.77 -4.87 2.80
N MET A 191 12.53 -4.35 2.70
CA MET A 191 12.02 -3.69 1.49
C MET A 191 12.74 -2.38 1.16
N PHE A 192 13.44 -1.78 2.12
CA PHE A 192 14.20 -0.53 1.93
C PHE A 192 15.68 -0.77 1.64
N LEU A 193 16.11 -2.03 1.52
CA LEU A 193 17.48 -2.33 1.10
C LEU A 193 17.74 -1.74 -0.29
N ARG A 194 18.91 -1.14 -0.45
CA ARG A 194 19.30 -0.47 -1.68
C ARG A 194 19.47 -1.49 -2.81
N ARG A 195 18.87 -1.22 -3.97
CA ARG A 195 19.20 -1.92 -5.21
C ARG A 195 20.30 -1.14 -5.92
N GLU A 196 21.26 -1.84 -6.51
CA GLU A 196 22.41 -1.23 -7.19
C GLU A 196 22.52 -1.73 -8.63
N ASP A 197 22.88 -0.82 -9.54
CA ASP A 197 23.31 -1.20 -10.88
C ASP A 197 24.82 -1.44 -10.88
N SER A 198 25.21 -2.71 -10.92
CA SER A 198 26.60 -3.14 -10.77
C SER A 198 27.48 -2.58 -11.88
N GLY A 199 28.20 -1.50 -11.57
CA GLY A 199 29.08 -0.80 -12.51
C GLY A 199 28.36 0.05 -13.56
N GLY A 200 27.09 0.41 -13.34
CA GLY A 200 26.32 1.29 -14.26
C GLY A 200 25.99 0.67 -15.62
N LYS A 201 26.09 -0.66 -15.74
CA LYS A 201 25.96 -1.36 -17.03
C LYS A 201 24.52 -1.46 -17.50
N ALA A 202 23.57 -1.68 -16.60
CA ALA A 202 22.16 -1.77 -16.98
C ALA A 202 21.68 -0.41 -17.50
N ARG A 203 22.08 0.67 -16.81
CA ARG A 203 21.86 2.04 -17.27
C ARG A 203 22.45 2.30 -18.66
N PHE A 204 23.69 1.86 -18.91
CA PHE A 204 24.32 2.01 -20.22
C PHE A 204 23.54 1.32 -21.35
N TYR A 205 23.13 0.07 -21.16
CA TYR A 205 22.34 -0.65 -22.17
C TYR A 205 20.96 -0.04 -22.37
N LEU A 206 20.30 0.39 -21.28
CA LEU A 206 19.03 1.09 -21.36
C LEU A 206 19.14 2.35 -22.22
N LEU A 207 20.06 3.25 -21.89
CA LEU A 207 20.26 4.49 -22.66
C LEU A 207 20.60 4.20 -24.13
N SER A 208 21.39 3.16 -24.40
CA SER A 208 21.71 2.73 -25.78
C SER A 208 20.46 2.28 -26.56
N ILE A 209 19.52 1.60 -25.91
CA ILE A 209 18.23 1.21 -26.51
C ILE A 209 17.39 2.45 -26.81
N LEU A 210 17.28 3.37 -25.85
CA LEU A 210 16.50 4.61 -26.00
C LEU A 210 17.07 5.51 -27.11
N GLU A 211 18.40 5.70 -27.15
CA GLU A 211 19.05 6.46 -28.23
C GLU A 211 18.81 5.85 -29.61
N HIS A 212 18.82 4.52 -29.73
CA HIS A 212 18.53 3.85 -31.00
C HIS A 212 17.08 4.05 -31.43
N ALA A 213 16.13 4.01 -30.48
CA ALA A 213 14.72 4.27 -30.73
C ALA A 213 14.47 5.73 -31.17
N VAL A 214 15.17 6.70 -30.56
CA VAL A 214 15.06 8.12 -30.91
C VAL A 214 15.73 8.45 -32.24
N ARG A 215 16.88 7.84 -32.58
CA ARG A 215 17.49 8.07 -33.90
C ARG A 215 16.55 7.69 -35.05
N LYS A 216 15.72 6.66 -34.87
CA LYS A 216 14.69 6.31 -35.85
C LYS A 216 13.54 7.32 -35.88
N SER A 217 13.15 7.89 -34.73
CA SER A 217 12.06 8.88 -34.66
C SER A 217 12.46 10.27 -35.18
N ILE A 218 13.70 10.71 -34.95
CA ILE A 218 14.25 11.96 -35.50
C ILE A 218 14.31 11.92 -37.04
N VAL A 219 14.64 10.75 -37.62
CA VAL A 219 14.61 10.58 -39.09
C VAL A 219 13.18 10.70 -39.64
N ALA A 220 12.16 10.50 -38.81
CA ALA A 220 10.74 10.59 -39.16
C ALA A 220 10.05 11.90 -38.67
N ASP A 221 10.80 12.83 -38.06
CA ASP A 221 10.31 14.12 -37.51
C ASP A 221 9.14 14.00 -36.50
N GLN A 222 9.08 12.89 -35.74
CA GLN A 222 8.01 12.62 -34.76
C GLN A 222 8.58 11.96 -33.49
N PRO A 223 9.03 12.75 -32.49
CA PRO A 223 9.66 12.22 -31.27
C PRO A 223 8.75 11.29 -30.45
N GLU A 224 7.43 11.43 -30.61
CA GLU A 224 6.38 10.59 -29.98
C GLU A 224 6.44 9.12 -30.44
N LEU A 225 7.03 8.85 -31.62
CA LEU A 225 7.23 7.49 -32.14
C LEU A 225 8.32 6.69 -31.40
N MET A 226 9.04 7.30 -30.44
CA MET A 226 10.07 6.61 -29.66
C MET A 226 9.50 5.36 -28.98
N TRP A 227 8.33 5.47 -28.36
CA TRP A 227 7.70 4.36 -27.64
C TRP A 227 7.28 3.24 -28.58
N GLN A 228 6.70 3.58 -29.73
CA GLN A 228 6.37 2.61 -30.78
C GLN A 228 7.63 1.89 -31.29
N ASN A 229 8.73 2.61 -31.50
CA ASN A 229 10.01 2.03 -31.92
C ASN A 229 10.62 1.06 -30.89
N ILE A 230 10.40 1.28 -29.59
CA ILE A 230 10.83 0.35 -28.52
C ILE A 230 10.00 -0.92 -28.57
N ARG A 231 8.68 -0.80 -28.81
CA ARG A 231 7.75 -1.93 -28.94
C ARG A 231 8.08 -2.79 -30.16
N THR A 232 8.38 -2.16 -31.31
CA THR A 232 8.75 -2.87 -32.54
C THR A 232 10.20 -3.35 -32.46
N SER A 233 10.39 -4.61 -32.08
CA SER A 233 11.73 -5.22 -31.98
C SER A 233 12.41 -5.27 -33.36
N SER A 234 13.49 -4.52 -33.55
CA SER A 234 14.41 -4.71 -34.68
C SER A 234 15.59 -5.59 -34.29
N GLU A 235 16.09 -6.42 -35.22
CA GLU A 235 17.26 -7.30 -35.00
C GLU A 235 18.45 -6.55 -34.39
N SER A 236 18.64 -5.27 -34.75
CA SER A 236 19.69 -4.39 -34.25
C SER A 236 19.63 -4.09 -32.73
N ILE A 237 18.44 -4.13 -32.11
CA ILE A 237 18.25 -3.76 -30.69
C ILE A 237 18.18 -5.02 -29.81
N ASN A 238 17.84 -6.19 -30.38
CA ASN A 238 17.68 -7.44 -29.63
C ASN A 238 18.93 -7.82 -28.83
N GLY A 239 20.13 -7.59 -29.37
CA GLY A 239 21.38 -7.80 -28.63
C GLY A 239 21.53 -6.90 -27.40
N LEU A 240 21.09 -5.63 -27.49
CA LEU A 240 21.08 -4.71 -26.36
C LEU A 240 20.01 -5.09 -25.32
N LYS A 241 18.80 -5.49 -25.77
CA LYS A 241 17.74 -5.98 -24.89
C LYS A 241 18.22 -7.19 -24.09
N PHE A 242 18.84 -8.16 -24.76
CA PHE A 242 19.42 -9.35 -24.12
C PHE A 242 20.49 -9.00 -23.07
N ASN A 243 21.40 -8.09 -23.40
CA ASN A 243 22.44 -7.65 -22.46
C ASN A 243 21.86 -6.91 -21.24
N LEU A 244 20.81 -6.10 -21.45
CA LEU A 244 20.09 -5.44 -20.36
C LEU A 244 19.41 -6.46 -19.45
N HIS A 245 18.73 -7.45 -20.03
CA HIS A 245 18.11 -8.56 -19.29
C HIS A 245 19.13 -9.35 -18.46
N ASP A 246 20.26 -9.77 -19.04
CA ASP A 246 21.34 -10.46 -18.32
C ASP A 246 21.90 -9.60 -17.18
N GLN A 247 22.04 -8.29 -17.39
CA GLN A 247 22.50 -7.38 -16.35
C GLN A 247 21.47 -7.20 -15.23
N HIS A 248 20.16 -7.20 -15.52
CA HIS A 248 19.12 -7.23 -14.50
C HIS A 248 19.19 -8.49 -13.64
N ALA A 249 19.43 -9.66 -14.24
CA ALA A 249 19.60 -10.91 -13.50
C ALA A 249 20.83 -10.86 -12.57
N LYS A 250 21.95 -10.32 -13.05
CA LYS A 250 23.17 -10.12 -12.23
C LYS A 250 22.95 -9.16 -11.07
N ASN A 251 22.30 -8.01 -11.31
CA ASN A 251 21.98 -7.02 -10.28
C ASN A 251 21.04 -7.63 -9.22
N TRP A 252 20.06 -8.42 -9.65
CA TRP A 252 19.15 -9.11 -8.73
C TRP A 252 19.89 -10.15 -7.88
N HIS A 253 20.77 -10.95 -8.46
CA HIS A 253 21.54 -11.94 -7.72
C HIS A 253 22.48 -11.30 -6.68
N ALA A 254 23.07 -10.14 -7.01
CA ALA A 254 23.86 -9.37 -6.05
C ALA A 254 23.00 -8.87 -4.88
N PHE A 255 21.80 -8.37 -5.17
CA PHE A 255 20.82 -7.97 -4.17
C PHE A 255 20.38 -9.13 -3.27
N GLU A 256 20.07 -10.30 -3.84
CA GLU A 256 19.74 -11.50 -3.07
C GLU A 256 20.86 -11.91 -2.11
N LYS A 257 22.12 -11.82 -2.55
CA LYS A 257 23.27 -12.08 -1.68
C LYS A 257 23.34 -11.08 -0.51
N GLN A 258 23.06 -9.80 -0.75
CA GLN A 258 22.99 -8.79 0.30
C GLN A 258 21.83 -9.07 1.27
N LEU A 259 20.63 -9.37 0.75
CA LEU A 259 19.45 -9.72 1.52
C LEU A 259 19.74 -10.92 2.45
N ASN A 260 20.37 -11.96 1.92
CA ASN A 260 20.76 -13.14 2.69
C ASN A 260 21.75 -12.77 3.80
N SER A 261 22.72 -11.91 3.52
CA SER A 261 23.68 -11.48 4.54
C SER A 261 23.03 -10.67 5.67
N GLU A 262 22.07 -9.80 5.35
CA GLU A 262 21.33 -9.00 6.33
C GLU A 262 20.35 -9.85 7.15
N SER A 263 19.68 -10.80 6.51
CA SER A 263 18.81 -11.76 7.19
C SER A 263 19.62 -12.62 8.16
N ASP A 264 20.76 -13.17 7.70
CA ASP A 264 21.67 -13.96 8.55
C ASP A 264 22.19 -13.14 9.74
N LEU A 265 22.54 -11.86 9.51
CA LEU A 265 22.97 -10.95 10.56
C LEU A 265 21.83 -10.70 11.56
N SER A 266 20.61 -10.49 11.07
CA SER A 266 19.43 -10.29 11.92
C SER A 266 19.13 -11.53 12.76
N THR A 267 19.15 -12.73 12.18
CA THR A 267 18.93 -13.99 12.91
C THR A 267 20.01 -14.19 13.99
N LYS A 268 21.29 -13.96 13.65
CA LYS A 268 22.38 -14.04 14.64
C LYS A 268 22.17 -13.05 15.78
N MET A 269 21.71 -11.85 15.49
CA MET A 269 21.43 -10.86 16.53
C MET A 269 20.25 -11.21 17.41
N TYR A 270 19.16 -11.75 16.87
CA TYR A 270 18.06 -12.22 17.73
C TYR A 270 18.53 -13.30 18.69
N GLN A 271 19.38 -14.22 18.24
CA GLN A 271 20.01 -15.21 19.11
C GLN A 271 20.86 -14.54 20.21
N VAL A 272 21.68 -13.55 19.84
CA VAL A 272 22.44 -12.76 20.83
C VAL A 272 21.50 -12.10 21.84
N PHE A 273 20.44 -11.44 21.39
CA PHE A 273 19.50 -10.76 22.30
C PHE A 273 18.83 -11.75 23.26
N ASP A 274 18.38 -12.90 22.78
CA ASP A 274 17.75 -13.92 23.62
C ASP A 274 18.74 -14.54 24.61
N ASP A 275 19.98 -14.83 24.19
CA ASP A 275 21.05 -15.34 25.07
C ASP A 275 21.36 -14.35 26.21
N VAL A 276 21.43 -13.06 25.88
CA VAL A 276 21.76 -11.99 26.81
C VAL A 276 20.63 -11.77 27.81
N ILE A 277 19.38 -11.70 27.34
CA ILE A 277 18.21 -11.59 28.21
C ILE A 277 18.13 -12.80 29.14
N THR A 278 18.37 -14.00 28.63
CA THR A 278 18.41 -15.24 29.43
C THR A 278 19.50 -15.18 30.51
N THR A 279 20.70 -14.70 30.14
CA THR A 279 21.81 -14.52 31.08
C THR A 279 21.46 -13.51 32.17
N MET A 280 20.86 -12.37 31.81
CA MET A 280 20.41 -11.36 32.78
C MET A 280 19.26 -11.84 33.67
N ASN A 281 18.38 -12.71 33.18
CA ASN A 281 17.32 -13.33 33.97
C ASN A 281 17.86 -14.38 34.94
N THR A 282 18.83 -15.19 34.50
CA THR A 282 19.57 -16.12 35.38
C THR A 282 20.24 -15.37 36.52
N TYR A 283 20.81 -14.21 36.23
CA TYR A 283 21.33 -13.33 37.26
C TYR A 283 20.22 -12.78 38.18
N LYS A 284 19.00 -12.52 37.72
CA LYS A 284 17.92 -12.07 38.64
C LYS A 284 17.54 -13.15 39.67
N GLU A 285 17.60 -14.43 39.30
CA GLU A 285 17.27 -15.56 40.17
C GLU A 285 18.39 -15.86 41.20
N CYS A 286 19.65 -15.54 40.88
CA CYS A 286 20.77 -15.61 41.81
C CYS A 286 21.00 -14.23 42.46
N GLY A 287 20.61 -14.07 43.72
CA GLY A 287 20.91 -12.85 44.51
C GLY A 287 22.39 -12.43 44.41
N THR A 288 22.68 -11.14 44.60
CA THR A 288 24.03 -10.53 44.45
C THR A 288 25.13 -11.19 45.29
N SER A 289 24.73 -12.02 46.26
CA SER A 289 25.58 -12.78 47.18
C SER A 289 26.09 -14.13 46.67
N SER A 290 25.60 -14.64 45.52
CA SER A 290 25.86 -16.04 45.10
C SER A 290 27.17 -16.22 44.30
N PRO A 291 27.96 -17.28 44.57
CA PRO A 291 29.14 -17.66 43.77
C PRO A 291 28.81 -18.04 42.32
N ALA A 292 27.54 -18.40 42.02
CA ALA A 292 27.07 -18.64 40.66
C ALA A 292 27.29 -17.44 39.72
N MET A 293 27.39 -16.24 40.29
CA MET A 293 27.65 -15.01 39.56
C MET A 293 29.12 -14.89 39.08
N LEU A 294 30.04 -15.71 39.59
CA LEU A 294 31.45 -15.76 39.16
C LEU A 294 31.62 -16.65 37.92
N MET A 295 30.92 -16.31 36.84
CA MET A 295 30.98 -17.05 35.56
C MET A 295 32.42 -17.09 34.99
N PRO A 296 32.80 -18.13 34.24
CA PRO A 296 34.11 -18.20 33.59
C PRO A 296 34.33 -17.05 32.60
N MET A 297 35.21 -16.10 32.96
CA MET A 297 35.57 -14.93 32.13
C MET A 297 36.81 -15.17 31.25
N THR A 298 37.28 -16.42 31.16
CA THR A 298 38.49 -16.78 30.39
C THR A 298 38.15 -17.09 28.93
N SER A 299 38.89 -16.48 28.01
CA SER A 299 38.74 -16.65 26.56
C SER A 299 38.93 -18.12 26.12
N PRO A 300 38.07 -18.68 25.26
CA PRO A 300 38.42 -19.87 24.48
C PRO A 300 39.41 -19.48 23.36
N PRO A 301 40.33 -20.38 22.94
CA PRO A 301 41.07 -20.20 21.69
C PRO A 301 40.09 -20.15 20.52
N VAL A 302 40.34 -19.22 19.60
CA VAL A 302 39.61 -18.99 18.35
C VAL A 302 39.48 -20.33 17.61
N GLY A 303 38.27 -20.90 17.56
CA GLY A 303 37.98 -22.14 16.83
C GLY A 303 36.84 -23.00 17.37
N HIS A 304 36.52 -22.95 18.67
CA HIS A 304 35.57 -23.89 19.29
C HIS A 304 34.45 -23.25 20.15
N ALA A 305 34.26 -21.94 20.09
CA ALA A 305 33.35 -21.22 20.99
C ALA A 305 31.85 -21.50 20.78
N ARG A 306 31.44 -22.12 19.66
CA ARG A 306 30.01 -22.30 19.32
C ARG A 306 29.32 -23.52 19.95
N ASP A 307 30.05 -24.56 20.33
CA ASP A 307 29.43 -25.84 20.72
C ASP A 307 29.40 -26.11 22.24
N GLN A 308 29.94 -25.24 23.10
CA GLN A 308 30.19 -25.58 24.51
C GLN A 308 29.55 -24.67 25.57
N ARG A 309 28.81 -23.61 25.21
CA ARG A 309 27.97 -22.89 26.19
C ARG A 309 26.62 -23.59 26.32
N MET A 310 26.61 -24.79 26.92
CA MET A 310 25.39 -25.28 27.58
C MET A 310 25.26 -24.60 28.94
N SER A 311 24.14 -23.91 29.16
CA SER A 311 23.80 -23.30 30.45
C SER A 311 23.83 -24.33 31.59
N PRO A 312 24.26 -23.97 32.82
CA PRO A 312 24.48 -24.92 33.92
C PRO A 312 23.20 -25.56 34.51
N LEU A 313 22.03 -25.33 33.91
CA LEU A 313 20.73 -25.81 34.37
C LEU A 313 20.03 -26.75 33.36
N HIS A 314 20.67 -27.13 32.25
CA HIS A 314 20.17 -28.23 31.42
C HIS A 314 20.52 -29.59 32.06
N SER A 315 19.65 -30.04 32.96
CA SER A 315 19.54 -31.46 33.30
C SER A 315 18.98 -32.21 32.07
N PRO A 316 19.49 -33.40 31.68
CA PRO A 316 18.97 -34.15 30.54
C PRO A 316 17.53 -34.67 30.71
N ASN A 317 16.87 -34.43 31.85
CA ASN A 317 15.72 -35.24 32.28
C ASN A 317 14.43 -34.47 32.64
N ASN A 318 14.21 -33.26 32.13
CA ASN A 318 12.88 -32.63 32.21
C ASN A 318 12.57 -31.84 30.94
N GLN A 319 12.19 -32.56 29.89
CA GLN A 319 11.42 -32.01 28.78
C GLN A 319 10.03 -31.63 29.29
N ARG A 320 9.88 -30.42 29.86
CA ARG A 320 8.60 -29.73 29.82
C ARG A 320 8.62 -28.82 28.60
N HIS A 321 7.76 -29.18 27.66
CA HIS A 321 7.44 -28.47 26.42
C HIS A 321 7.43 -26.95 26.61
N ILE A 322 8.51 -26.30 26.20
CA ILE A 322 8.44 -25.01 25.53
C ILE A 322 8.50 -25.38 24.04
N PRO A 323 7.56 -24.93 23.19
CA PRO A 323 7.56 -25.33 21.80
C PRO A 323 8.86 -24.86 21.16
N TYR A 324 9.73 -25.83 20.92
CA TYR A 324 10.86 -25.74 20.02
C TYR A 324 10.28 -25.21 18.71
N MET A 325 10.52 -23.94 18.40
CA MET A 325 10.39 -23.47 17.02
C MET A 325 11.37 -24.33 16.23
N SER A 326 10.78 -25.24 15.46
CA SER A 326 11.47 -26.22 14.64
C SER A 326 12.66 -25.58 13.94
N ARG A 327 13.81 -26.25 14.05
CA ARG A 327 14.89 -26.15 13.07
C ARG A 327 14.32 -26.46 11.68
N GLY A 328 13.77 -25.45 11.02
CA GLY A 328 13.48 -25.44 9.60
C GLY A 328 14.77 -25.07 8.88
N ARG A 329 15.51 -26.08 8.42
CA ARG A 329 16.55 -25.90 7.38
C ARG A 329 15.89 -25.79 5.99
N ALA A 330 14.69 -25.23 5.92
CA ALA A 330 13.91 -25.01 4.71
C ALA A 330 13.44 -23.55 4.70
N GLN A 331 13.57 -22.90 3.53
CA GLN A 331 13.01 -21.59 3.15
C GLN A 331 13.74 -20.32 3.63
N ILE A 332 14.95 -20.07 3.13
CA ILE A 332 15.53 -18.70 3.07
C ILE A 332 15.37 -18.11 1.65
N THR A 333 15.07 -18.95 0.66
CA THR A 333 14.73 -18.53 -0.71
C THR A 333 13.39 -17.77 -0.82
N SER A 334 12.56 -17.69 0.22
CA SER A 334 11.25 -17.03 0.15
C SER A 334 11.27 -15.52 0.42
N ALA A 335 12.30 -14.98 1.10
CA ALA A 335 12.31 -13.57 1.49
C ALA A 335 12.47 -12.60 0.30
N ALA A 336 13.17 -13.04 -0.76
CA ALA A 336 13.31 -12.27 -2.01
C ALA A 336 12.12 -12.43 -2.96
N GLN A 337 11.33 -13.49 -2.81
CA GLN A 337 10.28 -13.84 -3.79
C GLN A 337 9.18 -12.79 -3.87
N ASP A 338 8.91 -12.09 -2.76
CA ASP A 338 7.89 -11.05 -2.69
C ASP A 338 8.48 -9.64 -2.75
N LEU A 339 9.72 -9.47 -3.21
CA LEU A 339 10.36 -8.16 -3.36
C LEU A 339 10.52 -7.79 -4.84
N LEU A 340 10.40 -6.50 -5.13
CA LEU A 340 10.65 -5.92 -6.47
C LEU A 340 11.91 -5.05 -6.48
N PHE A 341 12.39 -4.67 -7.67
CA PHE A 341 13.37 -3.59 -7.84
C PHE A 341 12.81 -2.24 -7.39
N LEU A 342 11.55 -1.96 -7.74
CA LEU A 342 10.83 -0.82 -7.22
C LEU A 342 10.68 -0.97 -5.70
N HIS A 343 11.22 -0.01 -4.97
CA HIS A 343 11.22 -0.03 -3.51
C HIS A 343 9.78 -0.01 -2.97
N GLU A 344 9.60 -0.50 -1.74
CA GLU A 344 8.35 -0.36 -0.97
C GLU A 344 7.15 -1.19 -1.47
N PHE A 345 7.23 -1.79 -2.65
CA PHE A 345 6.22 -2.73 -3.15
C PHE A 345 6.57 -4.19 -2.84
N LYS A 346 5.52 -4.98 -2.61
CA LYS A 346 5.60 -6.44 -2.51
C LYS A 346 4.97 -7.09 -3.73
N GLY A 347 5.66 -8.06 -4.32
CA GLY A 347 5.15 -8.84 -5.43
C GLY A 347 6.19 -9.79 -5.99
N ARG A 348 5.73 -10.73 -6.81
CA ARG A 348 6.62 -11.64 -7.52
C ARG A 348 7.08 -11.01 -8.83
N ARG A 349 8.38 -11.10 -9.10
CA ARG A 349 8.97 -10.53 -10.33
C ARG A 349 8.68 -11.36 -11.57
N GLN A 350 8.66 -12.68 -11.42
CA GLN A 350 8.45 -13.64 -12.49
C GLN A 350 7.24 -14.51 -12.20
N PHE A 351 6.48 -14.81 -13.25
CA PHE A 351 5.39 -15.76 -13.20
C PHE A 351 5.94 -17.20 -13.22
N HIS A 352 5.47 -18.04 -12.29
CA HIS A 352 5.84 -19.46 -12.20
C HIS A 352 4.65 -20.41 -12.38
N GLY A 353 3.50 -19.90 -12.85
CA GLY A 353 2.32 -20.70 -13.15
C GLY A 353 2.37 -21.33 -14.55
N SER A 354 1.36 -22.14 -14.88
CA SER A 354 1.20 -22.64 -16.24
C SER A 354 0.82 -21.49 -17.19
N SER A 355 1.35 -21.48 -18.41
CA SER A 355 1.11 -20.42 -19.41
C SER A 355 -0.38 -20.20 -19.73
N TYR A 356 -1.22 -21.21 -19.51
CA TYR A 356 -2.68 -21.14 -19.70
C TYR A 356 -3.42 -20.29 -18.65
N LEU A 357 -2.78 -19.96 -17.53
CA LEU A 357 -3.32 -19.12 -16.45
C LEU A 357 -2.56 -17.81 -16.31
N ARG A 358 -1.85 -17.36 -17.37
CA ARG A 358 -1.10 -16.11 -17.33
C ARG A 358 -2.08 -14.96 -17.08
N GLU A 359 -1.97 -14.37 -15.89
CA GLU A 359 -2.71 -13.16 -15.53
C GLU A 359 -2.14 -11.95 -16.31
N ALA A 360 -3.01 -11.00 -16.66
CA ALA A 360 -2.65 -9.82 -17.47
C ALA A 360 -1.61 -8.87 -16.82
N ASN A 361 -1.29 -9.07 -15.54
CA ASN A 361 -0.21 -8.37 -14.83
C ASN A 361 1.20 -8.91 -15.16
N TYR A 362 1.32 -10.04 -15.86
CA TYR A 362 2.60 -10.56 -16.36
C TYR A 362 2.62 -10.63 -17.89
N SER A 363 3.64 -10.05 -18.49
CA SER A 363 3.85 -10.11 -19.95
C SER A 363 5.34 -9.96 -20.29
N THR A 364 5.66 -9.81 -21.58
CA THR A 364 7.03 -9.57 -22.04
C THR A 364 7.38 -8.09 -21.94
N CYS A 365 8.48 -7.77 -21.26
CA CYS A 365 8.96 -6.39 -21.15
C CYS A 365 9.44 -5.88 -22.52
N TYR A 366 8.80 -4.83 -23.04
CA TYR A 366 9.20 -4.21 -24.31
C TYR A 366 10.61 -3.61 -24.30
N VAL A 367 11.13 -3.23 -23.12
CA VAL A 367 12.46 -2.60 -22.99
C VAL A 367 13.57 -3.63 -23.01
N CYS A 368 13.57 -4.62 -22.10
CA CYS A 368 14.63 -5.62 -22.00
C CYS A 368 14.32 -6.96 -22.68
N GLY A 369 13.10 -7.17 -23.17
CA GLY A 369 12.68 -8.41 -23.81
C GLY A 369 12.48 -9.59 -22.86
N GLN A 370 12.52 -9.38 -21.53
CA GLN A 370 12.32 -10.44 -20.57
C GLN A 370 10.84 -10.87 -20.56
N GLU A 371 10.59 -12.18 -20.69
CA GLU A 371 9.25 -12.77 -20.69
C GLU A 371 8.74 -13.07 -19.27
N ASP A 372 7.42 -13.21 -19.12
CA ASP A 372 6.76 -13.63 -17.87
C ASP A 372 7.11 -12.75 -16.65
N VAL A 373 7.29 -11.44 -16.87
CA VAL A 373 7.63 -10.49 -15.81
C VAL A 373 6.48 -9.60 -15.44
N ILE A 374 6.44 -9.23 -14.16
CA ILE A 374 5.46 -8.28 -13.65
C ILE A 374 5.58 -6.97 -14.41
N GLN A 375 4.47 -6.52 -14.96
CA GLN A 375 4.39 -5.26 -15.68
C GLN A 375 4.32 -4.09 -14.71
N THR A 376 4.75 -2.94 -15.19
CA THR A 376 4.76 -1.68 -14.45
C THR A 376 4.28 -0.57 -15.37
N LEU A 377 3.25 0.17 -14.93
CA LEU A 377 2.82 1.41 -15.59
C LEU A 377 3.83 2.51 -15.31
N LEU A 378 4.24 3.22 -16.35
CA LEU A 378 5.14 4.37 -16.27
C LEU A 378 4.30 5.64 -16.21
N LEU A 379 4.60 6.51 -15.25
CA LEU A 379 3.82 7.73 -15.00
C LEU A 379 4.66 8.99 -15.19
N GLN A 380 4.06 10.00 -15.82
CA GLN A 380 4.63 11.32 -16.02
C GLN A 380 3.73 12.39 -15.40
N LYS A 381 4.31 13.37 -14.70
CA LYS A 381 3.54 14.49 -14.17
C LYS A 381 3.13 15.42 -15.29
N TYR A 382 1.90 15.94 -15.21
CA TYR A 382 1.46 17.03 -16.07
C TYR A 382 2.33 18.30 -15.90
N ARG A 383 2.83 18.81 -17.02
CA ARG A 383 3.72 20.00 -17.08
C ARG A 383 3.16 21.14 -17.94
N GLY A 384 1.95 21.02 -18.48
CA GLY A 384 1.32 22.10 -19.21
C GLY A 384 1.23 23.38 -18.36
N GLU A 385 1.39 24.52 -19.03
CA GLU A 385 1.32 25.85 -18.40
C GLU A 385 -0.11 26.32 -18.18
N GLU A 386 -1.07 25.76 -18.94
CA GLU A 386 -2.49 26.07 -18.81
C GLU A 386 -3.11 25.26 -17.65
N GLU A 387 -3.66 25.96 -16.65
CA GLU A 387 -4.43 25.33 -15.57
C GLU A 387 -5.91 25.30 -15.97
N THR A 388 -6.54 24.13 -15.87
CA THR A 388 -7.96 24.02 -16.16
C THR A 388 -8.78 24.80 -15.11
N PRO A 389 -9.69 25.70 -15.51
CA PRO A 389 -10.52 26.46 -14.57
C PRO A 389 -11.31 25.55 -13.64
N ASN A 390 -11.37 25.91 -12.35
CA ASN A 390 -12.07 25.15 -11.29
C ASN A 390 -11.56 23.73 -11.02
N PHE A 391 -10.45 23.31 -11.64
CA PHE A 391 -9.80 22.05 -11.35
C PHE A 391 -8.92 22.13 -10.07
N PRO A 392 -8.78 21.06 -9.27
CA PRO A 392 -7.98 21.08 -8.05
C PRO A 392 -6.52 21.48 -8.30
N LYS A 393 -6.04 22.51 -7.57
CA LYS A 393 -4.68 23.05 -7.72
C LYS A 393 -3.61 22.12 -7.15
N LYS A 394 -2.36 22.26 -7.61
CA LYS A 394 -1.23 21.50 -7.06
C LYS A 394 -1.16 21.69 -5.54
N HIS A 395 -0.91 20.60 -4.82
CA HIS A 395 -0.87 20.55 -3.34
C HIS A 395 -2.16 20.96 -2.61
N SER A 396 -3.31 21.09 -3.29
CA SER A 396 -4.55 21.48 -2.61
C SER A 396 -5.20 20.35 -1.81
N HIS A 397 -4.83 19.09 -2.05
CA HIS A 397 -5.47 17.90 -1.43
C HIS A 397 -7.01 17.94 -1.49
N GLY A 398 -7.53 18.35 -2.64
CA GLY A 398 -8.94 18.58 -2.89
C GLY A 398 -9.76 17.28 -2.75
N LYS A 399 -10.95 17.43 -2.18
CA LYS A 399 -11.98 16.38 -2.18
C LYS A 399 -12.99 16.69 -3.27
N HIS A 400 -13.64 15.68 -3.81
CA HIS A 400 -14.68 15.84 -4.83
C HIS A 400 -15.84 14.89 -4.52
N LYS A 401 -17.08 15.35 -4.73
CA LYS A 401 -18.29 14.53 -4.51
C LYS A 401 -18.35 13.37 -5.52
N TYR A 402 -17.94 13.63 -6.75
CA TYR A 402 -17.98 12.69 -7.88
C TYR A 402 -16.57 12.50 -8.47
N PRO A 403 -15.65 11.81 -7.79
CA PRO A 403 -14.24 11.79 -8.18
C PRO A 403 -13.97 11.18 -9.56
N MET A 404 -14.83 10.31 -10.07
CA MET A 404 -14.66 9.70 -11.40
C MET A 404 -14.88 10.69 -12.55
N VAL A 405 -15.39 11.90 -12.29
CA VAL A 405 -15.48 12.97 -13.32
C VAL A 405 -14.11 13.57 -13.64
N LEU A 406 -13.13 13.41 -12.74
CA LEU A 406 -11.86 14.12 -12.82
C LEU A 406 -10.82 13.47 -13.73
N GLY A 407 -11.07 12.27 -14.28
CA GLY A 407 -10.06 11.53 -15.05
C GLY A 407 -9.90 11.95 -16.50
N ASN A 408 -10.83 12.75 -17.05
CA ASN A 408 -10.78 13.24 -18.43
C ASN A 408 -10.10 14.62 -18.58
N TYR A 409 -9.39 15.07 -17.55
CA TYR A 409 -8.70 16.36 -17.59
C TYR A 409 -7.25 16.18 -18.05
N PRO A 410 -6.65 17.14 -18.77
CA PRO A 410 -5.24 17.06 -19.16
C PRO A 410 -4.30 16.83 -17.97
N GLU A 411 -4.64 17.40 -16.79
CA GLU A 411 -3.84 17.22 -15.58
C GLU A 411 -3.87 15.80 -15.00
N THR A 412 -4.82 14.95 -15.42
CA THR A 412 -4.91 13.55 -15.04
C THR A 412 -4.37 12.58 -16.06
N ASP A 413 -4.04 13.05 -17.25
CA ASP A 413 -3.30 12.27 -18.24
C ASP A 413 -1.83 12.13 -17.80
N ILE A 414 -1.58 11.10 -17.01
CA ILE A 414 -0.27 10.81 -16.42
C ILE A 414 0.32 9.49 -16.91
N ILE A 415 -0.39 8.74 -17.75
CA ILE A 415 -0.03 7.37 -18.12
C ILE A 415 0.75 7.42 -19.43
N LEU A 416 1.99 6.94 -19.40
CA LEU A 416 2.80 6.86 -20.62
C LEU A 416 2.38 5.66 -21.48
N PRO A 417 2.52 5.74 -22.81
CA PRO A 417 2.15 4.68 -23.74
C PRO A 417 3.20 3.56 -23.76
N LEU A 418 3.69 3.12 -22.61
CA LEU A 418 4.59 1.97 -22.51
C LEU A 418 4.54 1.34 -21.11
N THR A 419 4.42 0.02 -21.08
CA THR A 419 4.68 -0.77 -19.88
C THR A 419 6.09 -1.37 -19.92
N SER A 420 6.67 -1.60 -18.73
CA SER A 420 7.97 -2.25 -18.62
C SER A 420 8.03 -3.15 -17.37
N CYS A 421 9.06 -4.00 -17.26
CA CYS A 421 9.28 -4.74 -16.03
C CYS A 421 9.76 -3.82 -14.90
N ASP A 422 9.62 -4.30 -13.66
CA ASP A 422 10.02 -3.59 -12.44
C ASP A 422 11.48 -3.06 -12.47
N ALA A 423 12.40 -3.85 -13.05
CA ALA A 423 13.81 -3.50 -13.14
C ALA A 423 14.09 -2.39 -14.17
N CYS A 424 13.40 -2.42 -15.31
CA CYS A 424 13.48 -1.37 -16.31
C CYS A 424 12.85 -0.07 -15.80
N ALA A 425 11.67 -0.16 -15.18
CA ALA A 425 11.01 0.98 -14.56
C ALA A 425 11.88 1.64 -13.47
N TRP A 426 12.55 0.83 -12.64
CA TRP A 426 13.48 1.33 -11.62
C TRP A 426 14.64 2.13 -12.21
N LEU A 427 15.22 1.70 -13.34
CA LEU A 427 16.25 2.48 -14.04
C LEU A 427 15.67 3.74 -14.69
N LEU A 428 14.53 3.62 -15.34
CA LEU A 428 13.89 4.72 -16.06
C LEU A 428 13.51 5.89 -15.12
N ILE A 429 13.03 5.60 -13.91
CA ILE A 429 12.74 6.63 -12.89
C ILE A 429 14.01 7.38 -12.45
N GLN A 430 15.18 6.75 -12.50
CA GLN A 430 16.45 7.39 -12.12
C GLN A 430 16.93 8.39 -13.18
N GLU A 431 16.50 8.22 -14.43
CA GLU A 431 16.80 9.18 -15.48
C GLU A 431 15.94 10.43 -15.30
N LYS A 432 16.60 11.59 -15.25
CA LYS A 432 15.90 12.88 -15.09
C LYS A 432 15.17 13.31 -16.35
N GLU A 433 15.65 12.89 -17.51
CA GLU A 433 15.10 13.25 -18.81
C GLU A 433 15.49 12.14 -19.80
N LEU A 434 14.51 11.72 -20.60
CA LEU A 434 14.68 10.72 -21.62
C LEU A 434 15.15 11.39 -22.93
N PRO A 435 15.73 10.63 -23.88
CA PRO A 435 16.25 11.23 -25.12
C PRO A 435 15.20 11.91 -26.02
N ASN A 436 13.90 11.68 -25.80
CA ASN A 436 12.79 12.37 -26.45
C ASN A 436 12.31 13.64 -25.70
N GLY A 437 12.96 14.02 -24.59
CA GLY A 437 12.58 15.17 -23.75
C GLY A 437 11.48 14.84 -22.72
N GLU A 438 10.88 13.65 -22.78
CA GLU A 438 9.95 13.18 -21.76
C GLU A 438 10.66 12.78 -20.48
N ARG A 439 9.89 12.56 -19.40
CA ARG A 439 10.45 12.08 -18.14
C ARG A 439 9.46 11.25 -17.38
N ILE A 440 9.96 10.15 -16.84
CA ILE A 440 9.22 9.26 -15.97
C ILE A 440 9.39 9.74 -14.53
N ASP A 441 8.29 10.17 -13.92
CA ASP A 441 8.27 10.73 -12.58
C ASP A 441 7.90 9.71 -11.51
N ALA A 442 7.19 8.65 -11.90
CA ALA A 442 6.74 7.57 -11.02
C ALA A 442 6.48 6.28 -11.82
N ALA A 443 6.35 5.15 -11.11
CA ALA A 443 5.96 3.89 -11.72
C ALA A 443 5.11 3.05 -10.76
N LEU A 444 4.12 2.35 -11.31
CA LEU A 444 3.19 1.50 -10.56
C LEU A 444 3.30 0.05 -11.02
N PRO A 445 3.90 -0.85 -10.23
CA PRO A 445 3.94 -2.26 -10.58
C PRO A 445 2.54 -2.86 -10.40
N LEU A 446 2.15 -3.78 -11.30
CA LEU A 446 0.85 -4.45 -11.31
C LEU A 446 0.79 -5.55 -10.22
N VAL A 447 0.90 -5.13 -8.96
CA VAL A 447 0.89 -5.97 -7.75
C VAL A 447 -0.49 -6.01 -7.10
N SER A 448 -0.80 -7.09 -6.39
CA SER A 448 -2.07 -7.20 -5.66
C SER A 448 -2.27 -6.04 -4.68
N LEU A 449 -3.40 -5.34 -4.83
CA LEU A 449 -3.85 -4.24 -3.98
C LEU A 449 -4.68 -4.70 -2.77
N ALA A 450 -4.91 -6.02 -2.64
CA ALA A 450 -5.44 -6.61 -1.41
C ALA A 450 -4.47 -6.41 -0.24
N GLU A 451 -3.16 -6.41 -0.52
CA GLU A 451 -2.10 -6.09 0.43
C GLU A 451 -2.11 -4.58 0.75
N ASN A 452 -2.33 -4.23 2.02
CA ASN A 452 -2.42 -2.82 2.43
C ASN A 452 -1.11 -2.04 2.15
N VAL A 453 0.04 -2.70 2.27
CA VAL A 453 1.36 -2.09 1.94
C VAL A 453 1.37 -1.62 0.49
N ASN A 454 0.96 -2.48 -0.45
CA ASN A 454 0.92 -2.14 -1.87
C ASN A 454 -0.10 -1.04 -2.17
N ARG A 455 -1.30 -1.15 -1.58
CA ARG A 455 -2.36 -0.15 -1.74
C ARG A 455 -1.91 1.23 -1.27
N GLN A 456 -1.30 1.32 -0.09
CA GLN A 456 -0.81 2.58 0.45
C GLN A 456 0.30 3.16 -0.43
N GLN A 457 1.18 2.33 -0.97
CA GLN A 457 2.23 2.79 -1.87
C GLN A 457 1.72 3.22 -3.23
N TRP A 458 0.72 2.54 -3.79
CA TRP A 458 -0.01 3.00 -4.97
C TRP A 458 -0.62 4.39 -4.73
N THR A 459 -1.36 4.56 -3.63
CA THR A 459 -1.94 5.85 -3.23
C THR A 459 -0.87 6.95 -3.12
N ASN A 460 0.23 6.69 -2.41
CA ASN A 460 1.31 7.67 -2.24
C ASN A 460 1.99 8.03 -3.56
N THR A 461 2.18 7.05 -4.44
CA THR A 461 2.81 7.24 -5.75
C THR A 461 1.92 8.06 -6.67
N LEU A 462 0.62 7.75 -6.71
CA LEU A 462 -0.38 8.50 -7.47
C LEU A 462 -0.56 9.93 -6.94
N LEU A 463 -0.60 10.13 -5.63
CA LEU A 463 -0.63 11.48 -5.04
C LEU A 463 0.56 12.31 -5.53
N LYS A 464 1.77 11.74 -5.57
CA LYS A 464 2.96 12.43 -6.09
C LYS A 464 2.87 12.68 -7.61
N ALA A 465 2.36 11.72 -8.38
CA ALA A 465 2.20 11.82 -9.84
C ALA A 465 1.17 12.90 -10.22
N PHE A 466 0.05 12.98 -9.53
CA PHE A 466 -0.94 14.05 -9.70
C PHE A 466 -0.54 15.38 -9.02
N GLY A 467 0.71 15.54 -8.55
CA GLY A 467 1.17 16.79 -7.93
C GLY A 467 0.45 17.16 -6.63
N ASN A 468 -0.01 16.17 -5.87
CA ASN A 468 -0.75 16.29 -4.61
C ASN A 468 -2.05 17.12 -4.74
N ARG A 469 -2.68 17.10 -5.91
CA ARG A 469 -3.95 17.79 -6.17
C ARG A 469 -5.11 17.19 -5.38
N PHE A 470 -5.14 15.87 -5.24
CA PHE A 470 -6.27 15.13 -4.70
C PHE A 470 -6.04 14.62 -3.27
N HIS A 471 -7.14 14.39 -2.56
CA HIS A 471 -7.13 13.72 -1.27
C HIS A 471 -6.88 12.21 -1.41
N GLU A 472 -6.18 11.59 -0.46
CA GLU A 472 -5.83 10.16 -0.45
C GLU A 472 -7.02 9.21 -0.67
N ARG A 473 -8.21 9.61 -0.21
CA ARG A 473 -9.44 8.82 -0.30
C ARG A 473 -10.01 8.73 -1.72
N ILE A 474 -9.73 9.71 -2.58
CA ILE A 474 -10.33 9.78 -3.92
C ILE A 474 -9.33 9.51 -5.04
N VAL A 475 -8.02 9.55 -4.75
CA VAL A 475 -6.98 9.49 -5.78
C VAL A 475 -7.05 8.21 -6.63
N LEU A 476 -7.43 7.08 -6.05
CA LEU A 476 -7.61 5.81 -6.75
C LEU A 476 -8.78 5.84 -7.73
N LEU A 477 -9.85 6.59 -7.42
CA LEU A 477 -11.03 6.75 -8.29
C LEU A 477 -10.78 7.74 -9.42
N VAL A 478 -9.99 8.79 -9.15
CA VAL A 478 -9.52 9.69 -10.21
C VAL A 478 -8.65 8.89 -11.18
N PHE A 479 -7.71 8.09 -10.67
CA PHE A 479 -6.87 7.22 -11.49
C PHE A 479 -7.69 6.19 -12.26
N LEU A 480 -8.72 5.59 -11.66
CA LEU A 480 -9.65 4.69 -12.36
C LEU A 480 -10.29 5.36 -13.59
N SER A 481 -10.77 6.59 -13.44
CA SER A 481 -11.33 7.36 -14.55
C SER A 481 -10.27 7.74 -15.61
N SER A 482 -9.04 8.02 -15.18
CA SER A 482 -7.91 8.24 -16.10
C SER A 482 -7.61 6.97 -16.91
N LEU A 483 -7.62 5.79 -16.28
CA LEU A 483 -7.41 4.50 -16.96
C LEU A 483 -8.43 4.29 -18.08
N TYR A 484 -9.72 4.52 -17.81
CA TYR A 484 -10.76 4.36 -18.83
C TYR A 484 -10.62 5.38 -19.96
N SER A 485 -10.33 6.64 -19.65
CA SER A 485 -10.10 7.66 -20.68
C SER A 485 -8.89 7.31 -21.55
N THR A 486 -7.78 6.84 -20.95
CA THR A 486 -6.62 6.37 -21.71
C THR A 486 -6.91 5.14 -22.57
N ILE A 487 -7.76 4.20 -22.11
CA ILE A 487 -8.19 3.05 -22.92
C ILE A 487 -8.99 3.53 -24.13
N GLU A 488 -9.95 4.44 -23.92
CA GLU A 488 -10.76 5.04 -24.99
C GLU A 488 -9.87 5.72 -26.05
N ASP A 489 -8.88 6.52 -25.62
CA ASP A 489 -7.95 7.23 -26.52
C ASP A 489 -7.11 6.25 -27.36
N ILE A 490 -6.63 5.15 -26.75
CA ILE A 490 -5.85 4.11 -27.45
C ILE A 490 -6.72 3.37 -28.47
N ILE A 491 -7.97 3.05 -28.12
CA ILE A 491 -8.90 2.37 -29.02
C ILE A 491 -9.27 3.29 -30.20
N ALA A 492 -9.54 4.56 -29.94
CA ALA A 492 -9.89 5.54 -30.95
C ALA A 492 -8.74 5.83 -31.94
N SER A 493 -7.49 5.75 -31.48
CA SER A 493 -6.29 5.99 -32.29
C SER A 493 -5.82 4.79 -33.12
N ASP A 494 -6.44 3.60 -32.96
CA ASP A 494 -6.11 2.34 -33.65
C ASP A 494 -4.59 2.04 -33.62
N GLU A 495 -3.95 2.27 -32.47
CA GLU A 495 -2.51 2.11 -32.35
C GLU A 495 -2.06 0.64 -32.48
N PRO A 496 -1.21 0.29 -33.47
CA PRO A 496 -0.72 -1.07 -33.63
C PRO A 496 0.16 -1.49 -32.46
N ASN A 497 -0.05 -2.71 -31.95
CA ASN A 497 0.66 -3.28 -30.78
C ASN A 497 0.39 -2.58 -29.43
N SER A 498 -0.79 -2.00 -29.23
CA SER A 498 -1.23 -1.46 -27.92
C SER A 498 -1.98 -2.47 -27.04
N TYR A 499 -2.21 -3.69 -27.54
CA TYR A 499 -2.98 -4.74 -26.85
C TYR A 499 -2.47 -5.04 -25.43
N ASP A 500 -1.16 -5.22 -25.24
CA ASP A 500 -0.59 -5.51 -23.91
C ASP A 500 -0.73 -4.34 -22.92
N LEU A 501 -0.72 -3.10 -23.44
CA LEU A 501 -0.97 -1.91 -22.63
C LEU A 501 -2.44 -1.87 -22.21
N ILE A 502 -3.38 -2.06 -23.13
CA ILE A 502 -4.82 -2.14 -22.83
C ILE A 502 -5.08 -3.22 -21.76
N GLN A 503 -4.54 -4.43 -21.94
CA GLN A 503 -4.68 -5.50 -20.95
C GLN A 503 -4.14 -5.13 -19.56
N SER A 504 -3.03 -4.39 -19.51
CA SER A 504 -2.44 -3.89 -18.26
C SER A 504 -3.34 -2.84 -17.60
N LEU A 505 -3.93 -1.94 -18.39
CA LEU A 505 -4.85 -0.90 -17.91
C LEU A 505 -6.18 -1.51 -17.41
N GLU A 506 -6.74 -2.47 -18.15
CA GLU A 506 -7.92 -3.23 -17.74
C GLU A 506 -7.68 -4.04 -16.46
N TRP A 507 -6.48 -4.63 -16.32
CA TRP A 507 -6.09 -5.30 -15.07
C TRP A 507 -6.08 -4.31 -13.91
N CYS A 508 -5.50 -3.12 -14.09
CA CYS A 508 -5.51 -2.07 -13.09
C CYS A 508 -6.94 -1.63 -12.72
N ALA A 509 -7.81 -1.43 -13.71
CA ALA A 509 -9.20 -1.07 -13.49
C ALA A 509 -9.94 -2.15 -12.68
N ARG A 510 -9.77 -3.43 -13.03
CA ARG A 510 -10.31 -4.57 -12.24
C ARG A 510 -9.78 -4.58 -10.82
N ALA A 511 -8.46 -4.49 -10.65
CA ALA A 511 -7.82 -4.50 -9.34
C ALA A 511 -8.31 -3.35 -8.43
N LEU A 512 -8.59 -2.16 -8.98
CA LEU A 512 -9.14 -1.02 -8.24
C LEU A 512 -10.62 -1.18 -7.89
N THR A 513 -11.42 -1.68 -8.83
CA THR A 513 -12.87 -1.81 -8.68
C THR A 513 -13.26 -2.94 -7.71
N GLU A 514 -12.37 -3.90 -7.48
CA GLU A 514 -12.49 -4.96 -6.47
C GLU A 514 -12.14 -4.51 -5.04
N LEU A 515 -11.52 -3.34 -4.85
CA LEU A 515 -11.07 -2.93 -3.52
C LEU A 515 -12.24 -2.58 -2.59
N PRO A 516 -12.17 -3.00 -1.30
CA PRO A 516 -13.15 -2.63 -0.30
C PRO A 516 -13.14 -1.13 -0.03
N GLY A 517 -14.33 -0.54 0.12
CA GLY A 517 -14.53 0.85 0.53
C GLY A 517 -14.48 1.88 -0.60
N ILE A 518 -14.11 1.46 -1.82
CA ILE A 518 -14.04 2.35 -3.00
C ILE A 518 -15.43 2.87 -3.40
N ALA A 519 -16.49 2.08 -3.25
CA ALA A 519 -17.86 2.52 -3.57
C ALA A 519 -18.30 3.75 -2.74
N ILE A 520 -17.94 3.78 -1.46
CA ILE A 520 -18.23 4.92 -0.58
C ILE A 520 -17.43 6.15 -1.02
N ALA A 521 -16.14 5.95 -1.29
CA ALA A 521 -15.27 7.03 -1.77
C ALA A 521 -15.71 7.60 -3.13
N ALA A 522 -16.42 6.81 -3.95
CA ALA A 522 -16.97 7.23 -5.22
C ALA A 522 -18.14 8.22 -5.10
N GLY A 523 -18.67 8.43 -3.90
CA GLY A 523 -19.82 9.31 -3.67
C GLY A 523 -21.17 8.64 -3.93
N LEU A 524 -21.20 7.31 -4.05
CA LEU A 524 -22.40 6.53 -4.32
C LEU A 524 -23.29 6.35 -3.07
N THR A 525 -22.78 6.66 -1.88
CA THR A 525 -23.51 6.53 -0.60
C THR A 525 -23.63 7.88 0.13
N PRO A 526 -24.47 8.82 -0.32
CA PRO A 526 -24.73 10.02 0.46
C PRO A 526 -25.33 9.63 1.82
N ALA A 527 -24.90 10.30 2.89
CA ALA A 527 -25.43 10.09 4.23
C ALA A 527 -26.96 10.31 4.24
N GLY A 528 -27.71 9.35 4.79
CA GLY A 528 -29.18 9.41 4.88
C GLY A 528 -29.94 8.77 3.72
N THR A 529 -29.25 8.19 2.73
CA THR A 529 -29.90 7.41 1.65
C THR A 529 -30.15 5.96 2.07
N PRO A 530 -31.14 5.25 1.48
CA PRO A 530 -31.33 3.81 1.72
C PRO A 530 -30.07 2.98 1.47
N MET A 531 -29.17 3.50 0.62
CA MET A 531 -27.89 2.88 0.30
C MET A 531 -26.91 2.86 1.49
N SER A 532 -26.98 3.82 2.43
CA SER A 532 -26.10 3.84 3.60
C SER A 532 -26.33 2.68 4.58
N TYR A 533 -27.48 2.00 4.50
CA TYR A 533 -27.78 0.81 5.29
C TYR A 533 -27.41 -0.50 4.58
N THR A 534 -27.18 -0.44 3.27
CA THR A 534 -26.93 -1.61 2.42
C THR A 534 -25.45 -1.76 2.06
N MET A 535 -24.73 -0.63 1.95
CA MET A 535 -23.30 -0.60 1.64
C MET A 535 -22.47 -0.44 2.91
N ASP A 536 -21.51 -1.33 3.11
CA ASP A 536 -20.52 -1.24 4.18
C ASP A 536 -19.14 -0.83 3.65
N GLU A 537 -18.21 -0.52 4.55
CA GLU A 537 -16.82 -0.17 4.21
C GLU A 537 -16.02 -1.32 3.58
N THR A 538 -16.60 -2.53 3.51
CA THR A 538 -15.98 -3.72 2.92
C THR A 538 -16.44 -3.99 1.49
N MET A 539 -17.49 -3.29 1.03
CA MET A 539 -18.05 -3.48 -0.30
C MET A 539 -17.14 -2.90 -1.39
N SER A 540 -16.96 -3.67 -2.46
CA SER A 540 -16.23 -3.24 -3.67
C SER A 540 -17.13 -2.45 -4.62
N LEU A 541 -16.52 -1.69 -5.53
CA LEU A 541 -17.27 -0.92 -6.53
C LEU A 541 -18.04 -1.85 -7.49
N GLN A 542 -17.46 -2.98 -7.89
CA GLN A 542 -18.15 -3.99 -8.70
C GLN A 542 -19.42 -4.52 -8.03
N LYS A 543 -19.35 -4.86 -6.73
CA LYS A 543 -20.52 -5.32 -5.98
C LYS A 543 -21.59 -4.23 -5.89
N ALA A 544 -21.17 -2.98 -5.66
CA ALA A 544 -22.07 -1.84 -5.61
C ALA A 544 -22.82 -1.62 -6.93
N VAL A 545 -22.12 -1.67 -8.06
CA VAL A 545 -22.73 -1.56 -9.40
C VAL A 545 -23.65 -2.74 -9.69
N GLY A 546 -23.25 -3.97 -9.34
CA GLY A 546 -24.07 -5.18 -9.53
C GLY A 546 -25.42 -5.14 -8.79
N LEU A 547 -25.54 -4.40 -7.69
CA LEU A 547 -26.81 -4.25 -6.96
C LEU A 547 -27.89 -3.52 -7.79
N ILE A 548 -27.51 -2.64 -8.72
CA ILE A 548 -28.44 -1.91 -9.59
C ILE A 548 -29.18 -2.88 -10.50
N PHE A 549 -28.47 -3.91 -10.99
CA PHE A 549 -29.01 -4.90 -11.91
C PHE A 549 -29.73 -6.06 -11.19
N SER A 550 -29.79 -6.02 -9.86
CA SER A 550 -30.51 -7.01 -9.06
C SER A 550 -32.01 -6.70 -8.98
N PRO A 551 -32.91 -7.68 -9.23
CA PRO A 551 -34.36 -7.49 -9.22
C PRO A 551 -34.94 -6.96 -7.90
N LYS A 552 -34.22 -7.17 -6.78
CA LYS A 552 -34.71 -6.88 -5.42
C LYS A 552 -34.39 -5.47 -4.94
N SER A 553 -33.47 -4.75 -5.61
CA SER A 553 -32.87 -3.52 -5.05
C SER A 553 -32.82 -2.35 -6.03
N ALA A 554 -33.28 -2.52 -7.28
CA ALA A 554 -33.05 -1.59 -8.38
C ALA A 554 -33.57 -0.16 -8.13
N VAL A 555 -34.82 0.02 -7.68
CA VAL A 555 -35.49 1.35 -7.70
C VAL A 555 -34.85 2.37 -6.74
N LEU A 556 -34.53 1.97 -5.50
CA LEU A 556 -33.98 2.89 -4.49
C LEU A 556 -32.48 3.14 -4.65
N ILE A 557 -31.76 2.17 -5.22
CA ILE A 557 -30.30 2.25 -5.37
C ILE A 557 -29.92 3.00 -6.66
N GLU A 558 -30.67 2.81 -7.73
CA GLU A 558 -30.39 3.36 -9.06
C GLU A 558 -30.30 4.89 -9.07
N SER A 559 -31.12 5.61 -8.29
CA SER A 559 -31.13 7.08 -8.25
C SER A 559 -29.74 7.68 -7.99
N SER A 560 -28.99 7.16 -7.02
CA SER A 560 -27.66 7.71 -6.68
C SER A 560 -26.61 7.50 -7.76
N PHE A 561 -26.79 6.50 -8.64
CA PHE A 561 -25.93 6.31 -9.81
C PHE A 561 -26.37 7.20 -10.98
N LEU A 562 -27.67 7.43 -11.17
CA LEU A 562 -28.18 8.35 -12.20
C LEU A 562 -27.78 9.81 -11.92
N MET A 563 -27.67 10.18 -10.64
CA MET A 563 -27.15 11.49 -10.19
C MET A 563 -25.66 11.72 -10.50
N TYR A 564 -24.92 10.70 -10.94
CA TYR A 564 -23.52 10.89 -11.29
C TYR A 564 -23.41 11.72 -12.59
N PRO A 565 -22.54 12.74 -12.66
CA PRO A 565 -22.32 13.48 -13.90
C PRO A 565 -21.86 12.55 -15.03
N ILE A 566 -22.23 12.86 -16.27
CA ILE A 566 -22.07 11.95 -17.43
C ILE A 566 -20.62 11.46 -17.58
N ASP A 567 -19.62 12.35 -17.52
CA ASP A 567 -18.20 11.98 -17.58
C ASP A 567 -17.79 10.91 -16.56
N GLY A 568 -18.31 10.99 -15.33
CA GLY A 568 -18.05 9.99 -14.30
C GLY A 568 -18.95 8.76 -14.41
N PHE A 569 -20.10 8.90 -15.08
CA PHE A 569 -21.01 7.80 -15.37
C PHE A 569 -20.44 6.84 -16.41
N VAL A 570 -19.62 7.34 -17.36
CA VAL A 570 -18.86 6.50 -18.29
C VAL A 570 -18.02 5.44 -17.54
N ALA A 571 -17.31 5.84 -16.48
CA ALA A 571 -16.57 4.90 -15.64
C ALA A 571 -17.48 3.86 -14.96
N ILE A 572 -18.72 4.22 -14.60
CA ILE A 572 -19.69 3.27 -14.01
C ILE A 572 -20.15 2.25 -15.06
N VAL A 573 -20.36 2.67 -16.31
CA VAL A 573 -20.71 1.78 -17.44
C VAL A 573 -19.59 0.78 -17.70
N HIS A 574 -18.33 1.24 -17.76
CA HIS A 574 -17.16 0.36 -17.88
C HIS A 574 -17.05 -0.65 -16.73
N VAL A 575 -17.38 -0.24 -15.50
CA VAL A 575 -17.44 -1.19 -14.37
C VAL A 575 -18.56 -2.22 -14.53
N ALA A 576 -19.72 -1.82 -15.05
CA ALA A 576 -20.83 -2.73 -15.30
C ALA A 576 -20.49 -3.77 -16.37
N GLU A 577 -19.72 -3.39 -17.40
CA GLU A 577 -19.26 -4.29 -18.45
C GLU A 577 -18.34 -5.41 -17.94
N LEU A 578 -17.60 -5.15 -16.85
CA LEU A 578 -16.75 -6.16 -16.20
C LEU A 578 -17.55 -7.25 -15.44
N LEU A 579 -18.86 -7.09 -15.27
CA LEU A 579 -19.68 -7.99 -14.46
C LEU A 579 -20.27 -9.14 -15.31
N GLU A 580 -19.77 -10.37 -15.10
CA GLU A 580 -20.20 -11.56 -15.85
C GLU A 580 -21.71 -11.87 -15.81
N HIS A 581 -22.44 -11.36 -14.79
CA HIS A 581 -23.87 -11.61 -14.59
C HIS A 581 -24.76 -10.49 -15.14
N VAL A 582 -24.17 -9.44 -15.73
CA VAL A 582 -24.89 -8.31 -16.31
C VAL A 582 -24.84 -8.44 -17.82
N GLU A 583 -26.01 -8.57 -18.42
CA GLU A 583 -26.14 -8.70 -19.87
C GLU A 583 -26.03 -7.32 -20.56
N PRO A 584 -25.45 -7.22 -21.77
CA PRO A 584 -25.26 -5.95 -22.47
C PRO A 584 -26.53 -5.10 -22.62
N TYR A 585 -27.69 -5.74 -22.85
CA TYR A 585 -28.96 -5.04 -22.96
C TYR A 585 -29.41 -4.37 -21.64
N GLN A 586 -28.96 -4.87 -20.49
CA GLN A 586 -29.27 -4.27 -19.19
C GLN A 586 -28.48 -2.98 -19.00
N ILE A 587 -27.22 -2.95 -19.45
CA ILE A 587 -26.36 -1.77 -19.46
C ILE A 587 -26.94 -0.72 -20.42
N GLU A 588 -27.34 -1.12 -21.63
CA GLU A 588 -28.02 -0.24 -22.59
C GLU A 588 -29.28 0.41 -21.98
N LYS A 589 -30.13 -0.37 -21.29
CA LYS A 589 -31.30 0.16 -20.58
C LYS A 589 -30.91 1.12 -19.44
N PHE A 590 -29.77 0.91 -18.80
CA PHE A 590 -29.27 1.79 -17.74
C PHE A 590 -28.74 3.12 -18.30
N VAL A 591 -28.01 3.09 -19.42
CA VAL A 591 -27.59 4.28 -20.18
C VAL A 591 -28.81 5.07 -20.65
N TRP A 592 -29.84 4.39 -21.17
CA TRP A 592 -31.11 5.02 -21.53
C TRP A 592 -31.73 5.80 -20.36
N ARG A 593 -31.80 5.21 -19.16
CA ARG A 593 -32.35 5.91 -17.98
C ARG A 593 -31.47 7.09 -17.53
N ARG A 594 -30.15 7.01 -17.69
CA ARG A 594 -29.25 8.16 -17.44
C ARG A 594 -29.49 9.31 -18.41
N LEU A 595 -29.80 9.02 -19.66
CA LEU A 595 -30.18 10.03 -20.66
C LEU A 595 -31.50 10.72 -20.28
N LEU A 596 -32.53 9.96 -19.92
CA LEU A 596 -33.79 10.54 -19.43
C LEU A 596 -33.60 11.40 -18.17
N TYR A 597 -32.73 10.93 -17.26
CA TYR A 597 -32.36 11.71 -16.08
C TYR A 597 -31.67 13.03 -16.47
N HIS A 598 -30.78 13.00 -17.48
CA HIS A 598 -30.12 14.21 -18.00
C HIS A 598 -31.11 15.24 -18.53
N PHE A 599 -32.13 14.82 -19.28
CA PHE A 599 -33.16 15.73 -19.78
C PHE A 599 -33.95 16.38 -18.63
N THR A 600 -34.18 15.62 -17.56
CA THR A 600 -34.78 16.16 -16.32
C THR A 600 -33.85 17.19 -15.66
N GLU A 601 -32.54 16.91 -15.57
CA GLU A 601 -31.52 17.85 -15.06
C GLU A 601 -31.52 19.16 -15.85
N GLN A 602 -31.48 19.10 -17.19
CA GLN A 602 -31.43 20.29 -18.04
C GLN A 602 -32.73 21.10 -17.96
N HIS A 603 -33.88 20.44 -17.92
CA HIS A 603 -35.16 21.14 -17.84
C HIS A 603 -35.35 21.82 -16.47
N ILE A 604 -35.00 21.17 -15.36
CA ILE A 604 -35.04 21.82 -14.03
C ILE A 604 -34.03 22.97 -13.94
N LYS A 605 -32.86 22.82 -14.55
CA LYS A 605 -31.87 23.91 -14.65
C LYS A 605 -32.41 25.09 -15.45
N LEU A 606 -33.08 24.85 -16.58
CA LEU A 606 -33.73 25.89 -17.38
C LEU A 606 -34.86 26.57 -16.58
N HIS A 607 -35.71 25.79 -15.93
CA HIS A 607 -36.76 26.28 -15.04
C HIS A 607 -36.21 27.22 -13.96
N ALA A 608 -35.08 26.89 -13.35
CA ALA A 608 -34.41 27.76 -12.36
C ALA A 608 -33.85 29.06 -12.97
N GLN A 609 -33.56 29.09 -14.26
CA GLN A 609 -32.97 30.24 -14.96
C GLN A 609 -34.01 31.20 -15.55
N VAL A 610 -35.04 30.68 -16.22
CA VAL A 610 -36.04 31.47 -16.95
C VAL A 610 -37.44 31.44 -16.34
N GLY A 611 -37.66 30.59 -15.33
CA GLY A 611 -38.96 30.40 -14.70
C GLY A 611 -39.82 29.31 -15.36
N PHE A 612 -40.91 28.97 -14.67
CA PHE A 612 -41.79 27.85 -15.01
C PHE A 612 -42.42 27.96 -16.40
N ASP A 613 -43.12 29.06 -16.67
CA ASP A 613 -43.88 29.24 -17.91
C ASP A 613 -42.98 29.22 -19.15
N GLU A 614 -41.82 29.89 -19.08
CA GLU A 614 -40.89 29.96 -20.22
C GLU A 614 -40.17 28.62 -20.46
N ALA A 615 -39.81 27.89 -19.40
CA ALA A 615 -39.18 26.57 -19.54
C ALA A 615 -40.14 25.54 -20.13
N ASN A 616 -41.41 25.54 -19.70
CA ASN A 616 -42.44 24.65 -20.22
C ASN A 616 -42.78 24.97 -21.67
N ALA A 617 -42.92 26.25 -22.04
CA ALA A 617 -43.14 26.65 -23.43
C ALA A 617 -42.01 26.19 -24.38
N LYS A 618 -40.75 26.19 -23.91
CA LYS A 618 -39.62 25.67 -24.68
C LYS A 618 -39.66 24.15 -24.84
N LEU A 619 -40.12 23.41 -23.84
CA LEU A 619 -40.34 21.97 -23.95
C LEU A 619 -41.53 21.66 -24.88
N GLU A 620 -42.60 22.43 -24.80
CA GLU A 620 -43.75 22.37 -25.71
C GLU A 620 -43.34 22.59 -27.17
N GLU A 621 -42.44 23.54 -27.46
CA GLU A 621 -41.93 23.76 -28.82
C GLU A 621 -41.18 22.54 -29.38
N ILE A 622 -40.52 21.76 -28.53
CA ILE A 622 -39.78 20.56 -28.94
C ILE A 622 -40.75 19.40 -29.30
N ILE A 623 -41.78 19.21 -28.48
CA ILE A 623 -42.74 18.10 -28.60
C ILE A 623 -43.89 18.37 -29.59
N THR A 624 -44.09 19.63 -29.99
CA THR A 624 -45.15 20.02 -30.93
C THR A 624 -44.58 20.16 -32.35
N GLU A 625 -45.18 19.50 -33.34
CA GLU A 625 -44.80 19.71 -34.74
C GLU A 625 -45.42 21.01 -35.29
N ARG A 626 -44.59 21.98 -35.71
CA ARG A 626 -45.08 23.08 -36.56
C ARG A 626 -45.39 22.51 -37.95
N PRO A 627 -46.59 22.75 -38.52
CA PRO A 627 -46.84 22.42 -39.90
C PRO A 627 -45.87 23.20 -40.81
N PRO A 628 -45.39 22.62 -41.92
CA PRO A 628 -44.51 23.33 -42.84
C PRO A 628 -45.22 24.59 -43.33
N SER A 629 -44.64 25.76 -43.05
CA SER A 629 -45.08 27.03 -43.61
C SER A 629 -44.97 26.93 -45.13
N SER A 630 -46.11 26.89 -45.82
CA SER A 630 -46.20 26.97 -47.27
C SER A 630 -45.51 28.23 -47.76
N SER A 631 -44.42 28.04 -48.48
CA SER A 631 -43.77 29.06 -49.29
C SER A 631 -44.78 29.66 -50.27
N SER A 632 -44.94 30.98 -50.18
CA SER A 632 -45.27 31.92 -51.26
C SER A 632 -45.74 31.33 -52.60
N SER A 633 -47.03 31.45 -52.89
CA SER A 633 -47.50 31.69 -54.26
C SER A 633 -48.80 32.50 -54.22
N GLU A 634 -48.73 33.69 -54.83
CA GLU A 634 -49.88 34.52 -55.17
C GLU A 634 -50.83 33.72 -56.06
N ASN A 635 -52.12 33.66 -55.72
CA ASN A 635 -53.21 33.88 -56.68
C ASN A 635 -54.59 33.95 -56.00
N LYS A 636 -55.43 34.77 -56.64
CA LYS A 636 -56.74 35.27 -56.22
C LYS A 636 -57.88 34.25 -56.35
N ASP A 637 -58.94 34.55 -55.59
CA ASP A 637 -60.36 34.21 -55.76
C ASP A 637 -60.78 32.74 -55.69
N SER A 638 -61.45 32.38 -54.58
CA SER A 638 -62.88 32.00 -54.58
C SER A 638 -63.36 31.62 -53.17
N ASP A 639 -64.53 32.15 -52.80
CA ASP A 639 -65.31 31.86 -51.57
C ASP A 639 -65.58 30.36 -51.35
N GLU A 640 -65.25 29.83 -50.17
CA GLU A 640 -66.08 28.94 -49.31
C GLU A 640 -65.30 28.48 -48.05
N PRO A 641 -65.97 27.92 -47.00
CA PRO A 641 -65.93 28.45 -45.64
C PRO A 641 -64.73 28.01 -44.78
N ILE A 642 -64.51 28.82 -43.74
CA ILE A 642 -63.57 28.64 -42.62
C ILE A 642 -63.62 27.19 -42.10
N LEU A 643 -62.65 26.39 -42.52
CA LEU A 643 -62.31 25.12 -41.88
C LEU A 643 -61.55 25.43 -40.59
N VAL A 644 -62.14 24.97 -39.49
CA VAL A 644 -61.60 24.90 -38.14
C VAL A 644 -60.11 24.55 -38.17
N VAL A 645 -59.29 25.41 -37.58
CA VAL A 645 -57.88 25.17 -37.27
C VAL A 645 -57.81 23.88 -36.43
N SER A 646 -57.31 22.79 -37.03
CA SER A 646 -57.00 21.56 -36.29
C SER A 646 -56.00 21.87 -35.17
N PRO A 647 -56.18 21.31 -33.96
CA PRO A 647 -55.21 21.49 -32.88
C PRO A 647 -53.87 20.90 -33.31
N ASN A 648 -52.78 21.54 -32.88
CA ASN A 648 -51.40 21.15 -33.15
C ASN A 648 -51.22 19.62 -33.11
N ARG A 649 -50.58 19.03 -34.14
CA ARG A 649 -50.24 17.61 -34.11
C ARG A 649 -49.19 17.39 -33.01
N VAL A 650 -49.60 16.63 -32.00
CA VAL A 650 -48.72 16.14 -30.94
C VAL A 650 -47.75 15.14 -31.59
N SER A 651 -46.45 15.42 -31.53
CA SER A 651 -45.45 14.49 -32.07
C SER A 651 -45.32 13.32 -31.09
N GLY A 652 -45.78 12.14 -31.51
CA GLY A 652 -45.72 10.91 -30.71
C GLY A 652 -44.33 10.26 -30.67
N SER A 653 -43.36 10.83 -31.38
CA SER A 653 -42.01 10.30 -31.55
C SER A 653 -41.00 11.45 -31.64
N THR A 654 -39.84 11.32 -31.02
CA THR A 654 -38.77 12.34 -31.04
C THR A 654 -37.43 11.65 -31.09
N SER A 655 -36.61 11.96 -32.09
CA SER A 655 -35.25 11.39 -32.20
C SER A 655 -34.22 12.24 -31.46
N ILE A 656 -33.09 11.62 -31.09
CA ILE A 656 -31.96 12.33 -30.46
C ILE A 656 -31.40 13.42 -31.38
N GLN A 657 -31.38 13.20 -32.69
CA GLN A 657 -30.92 14.21 -33.66
C GLN A 657 -31.81 15.45 -33.68
N LYS A 658 -33.11 15.32 -33.38
CA LYS A 658 -34.03 16.47 -33.26
C LYS A 658 -33.75 17.29 -31.98
N LEU A 659 -33.18 16.65 -30.95
CA LEU A 659 -32.83 17.31 -29.69
C LEU A 659 -31.44 17.96 -29.73
N ASP A 660 -30.58 17.58 -30.66
CA ASP A 660 -29.27 18.22 -30.85
C ASP A 660 -29.43 19.71 -31.18
N GLY A 661 -28.72 20.56 -30.44
CA GLY A 661 -28.81 22.02 -30.52
C GLY A 661 -29.98 22.65 -29.75
N THR A 662 -30.83 21.85 -29.09
CA THR A 662 -31.83 22.36 -28.14
C THR A 662 -31.21 22.60 -26.76
N TYR A 663 -31.96 23.14 -25.80
CA TYR A 663 -31.45 23.28 -24.43
C TYR A 663 -31.25 21.94 -23.71
N LEU A 664 -31.89 20.86 -24.19
CA LEU A 664 -31.75 19.50 -23.65
C LEU A 664 -30.41 18.87 -24.06
N LEU A 665 -29.91 19.21 -25.26
CA LEU A 665 -28.57 18.86 -25.75
C LEU A 665 -27.94 20.08 -26.46
N PRO A 666 -27.41 21.06 -25.70
CA PRO A 666 -26.87 22.28 -26.29
C PRO A 666 -25.63 22.01 -27.14
N SER A 667 -25.57 22.52 -28.37
CA SER A 667 -24.38 22.40 -29.23
C SER A 667 -23.14 23.10 -28.68
N SER A 668 -23.31 23.99 -27.70
CA SER A 668 -22.21 24.64 -26.98
C SER A 668 -21.60 23.79 -25.86
N SER A 669 -22.10 22.57 -25.67
CA SER A 669 -21.67 21.64 -24.62
C SER A 669 -21.36 20.27 -25.18
N ASP A 670 -20.36 19.59 -24.61
CA ASP A 670 -19.91 18.29 -25.10
C ASP A 670 -20.77 17.12 -24.60
N TYR A 671 -22.00 17.36 -24.11
CA TYR A 671 -22.83 16.30 -23.50
C TYR A 671 -23.11 15.13 -24.44
N LEU A 672 -23.37 15.40 -25.71
CA LEU A 672 -23.61 14.35 -26.70
C LEU A 672 -22.35 13.50 -26.92
N GLU A 673 -21.18 14.14 -27.00
CA GLU A 673 -19.89 13.43 -27.08
C GLU A 673 -19.64 12.59 -25.81
N GLN A 674 -19.97 13.12 -24.63
CA GLN A 674 -19.87 12.37 -23.38
C GLN A 674 -20.73 11.11 -23.35
N PHE A 675 -21.93 11.15 -23.96
CA PHE A 675 -22.77 9.96 -24.13
C PHE A 675 -22.19 8.98 -25.15
N ARG A 676 -21.61 9.47 -26.25
CA ARG A 676 -20.95 8.64 -27.28
C ARG A 676 -19.77 7.83 -26.75
N ARG A 677 -19.11 8.29 -25.67
CA ARG A 677 -18.07 7.54 -24.94
C ARG A 677 -18.57 6.23 -24.31
N MET A 678 -19.88 6.02 -24.17
CA MET A 678 -20.46 4.73 -23.73
C MET A 678 -20.63 3.74 -24.91
N GLU A 679 -20.02 4.05 -26.05
CA GLU A 679 -19.85 3.20 -27.24
C GLU A 679 -21.16 2.51 -27.68
N SER A 680 -21.14 1.17 -27.78
CA SER A 680 -22.22 0.35 -28.30
C SER A 680 -23.53 0.50 -27.50
N PHE A 681 -23.44 0.81 -26.20
CA PHE A 681 -24.60 0.99 -25.32
C PHE A 681 -25.37 2.27 -25.61
N PHE A 682 -24.71 3.33 -26.09
CA PHE A 682 -25.37 4.56 -26.51
C PHE A 682 -25.64 4.61 -28.01
N THR A 683 -24.76 4.02 -28.84
CA THR A 683 -24.91 4.00 -30.30
C THR A 683 -26.27 3.45 -30.74
N SER A 684 -26.76 2.39 -30.08
CA SER A 684 -28.09 1.82 -30.34
C SER A 684 -29.23 2.80 -30.01
N ILE A 685 -29.08 3.62 -28.98
CA ILE A 685 -30.06 4.63 -28.56
C ILE A 685 -30.05 5.81 -29.55
N GLU A 686 -28.87 6.25 -29.98
CA GLU A 686 -28.71 7.39 -30.88
C GLU A 686 -29.15 7.09 -32.31
N THR A 687 -28.77 5.93 -32.86
CA THR A 687 -28.89 5.65 -34.30
C THR A 687 -30.17 4.92 -34.69
N THR A 688 -30.89 4.31 -33.74
CA THR A 688 -32.08 3.52 -34.04
C THR A 688 -33.35 4.30 -33.72
N THR A 689 -34.35 4.20 -34.59
CA THR A 689 -35.68 4.81 -34.36
C THR A 689 -36.51 4.07 -33.29
N LYS A 690 -35.97 3.00 -32.71
CA LYS A 690 -36.68 2.16 -31.72
C LYS A 690 -36.89 2.86 -30.39
N TYR A 691 -36.14 3.93 -30.12
CA TYR A 691 -36.25 4.72 -28.89
C TYR A 691 -37.08 5.99 -29.07
N ASP A 692 -37.33 6.41 -30.31
CA ASP A 692 -37.91 7.73 -30.59
C ASP A 692 -39.33 7.88 -30.02
N ALA A 693 -40.16 6.83 -30.14
CA ALA A 693 -41.51 6.81 -29.56
C ALA A 693 -41.46 6.90 -28.03
N ALA A 694 -40.59 6.11 -27.39
CA ALA A 694 -40.37 6.13 -25.95
C ALA A 694 -39.85 7.50 -25.47
N LEU A 695 -38.97 8.14 -26.25
CA LEU A 695 -38.45 9.47 -25.94
C LEU A 695 -39.55 10.54 -26.01
N GLY A 696 -40.36 10.53 -27.07
CA GLY A 696 -41.49 11.46 -27.20
C GLY A 696 -42.44 11.36 -26.00
N VAL A 697 -42.84 10.13 -25.66
CA VAL A 697 -43.70 9.81 -24.52
C VAL A 697 -43.10 10.31 -23.20
N PHE A 698 -41.79 10.12 -22.98
CA PHE A 698 -41.10 10.66 -21.80
C PHE A 698 -41.17 12.18 -21.70
N LEU A 699 -40.91 12.91 -22.81
CA LEU A 699 -40.92 14.37 -22.80
C LEU A 699 -42.31 14.95 -22.48
N HIS A 700 -43.37 14.31 -22.99
CA HIS A 700 -44.75 14.64 -22.61
C HIS A 700 -45.02 14.38 -21.13
N MET A 701 -44.59 13.23 -20.59
CA MET A 701 -44.74 12.93 -19.16
C MET A 701 -43.96 13.90 -18.26
N LEU A 702 -42.76 14.32 -18.69
CA LEU A 702 -41.95 15.28 -17.95
C LEU A 702 -42.66 16.64 -17.87
N LEU A 703 -43.19 17.13 -18.99
CA LEU A 703 -43.96 18.38 -19.05
C LEU A 703 -45.19 18.32 -18.14
N ASP A 704 -46.00 17.27 -18.25
CA ASP A 704 -47.24 17.10 -17.48
C ASP A 704 -46.98 16.97 -15.95
N THR A 705 -45.94 16.23 -15.57
CA THR A 705 -45.54 16.07 -14.16
C THR A 705 -45.18 17.42 -13.54
N LEU A 706 -44.48 18.27 -14.28
CA LEU A 706 -44.09 19.59 -13.81
C LEU A 706 -45.27 20.56 -13.80
N ILE A 707 -46.16 20.50 -14.79
CA ILE A 707 -47.41 21.30 -14.80
C ILE A 707 -48.25 21.04 -13.54
N SER A 708 -48.28 19.78 -13.09
CA SER A 708 -49.01 19.37 -11.89
C SER A 708 -48.41 19.88 -10.57
N GLN A 709 -47.16 20.35 -10.56
CA GLN A 709 -46.42 20.77 -9.37
C GLN A 709 -46.15 22.28 -9.35
N GLN A 710 -47.20 23.10 -9.20
CA GLN A 710 -47.08 24.56 -9.23
C GLN A 710 -46.36 25.20 -8.02
N SER A 711 -45.95 24.44 -7.00
CA SER A 711 -45.43 25.05 -5.76
C SER A 711 -44.51 24.13 -4.94
N GLY A 712 -43.21 24.17 -5.24
CA GLY A 712 -42.16 23.55 -4.43
C GLY A 712 -40.76 23.80 -5.00
N THR A 713 -39.72 23.69 -4.17
CA THR A 713 -38.34 23.53 -4.65
C THR A 713 -38.24 22.19 -5.36
N LEU A 714 -38.07 22.22 -6.69
CA LEU A 714 -37.99 21.02 -7.52
C LEU A 714 -36.62 20.35 -7.36
N ASP A 715 -36.58 19.15 -6.77
CA ASP A 715 -35.42 18.27 -6.81
C ASP A 715 -35.49 17.31 -8.00
N VAL A 716 -34.36 17.11 -8.69
CA VAL A 716 -34.30 16.27 -9.90
C VAL A 716 -34.66 14.83 -9.59
N SER A 717 -34.19 14.28 -8.46
CA SER A 717 -34.50 12.91 -8.08
C SER A 717 -35.98 12.75 -7.79
N ASP A 718 -36.61 13.74 -7.15
CA ASP A 718 -38.04 13.68 -6.84
C ASP A 718 -38.90 13.75 -8.11
N VAL A 719 -38.62 14.69 -9.02
CA VAL A 719 -39.33 14.82 -10.29
C VAL A 719 -39.18 13.54 -11.12
N PHE A 720 -37.95 13.05 -11.30
CA PHE A 720 -37.71 11.82 -12.06
C PHE A 720 -38.42 10.60 -11.47
N THR A 721 -38.45 10.49 -10.13
CA THR A 721 -39.19 9.42 -9.43
C THR A 721 -40.69 9.50 -9.70
N GLN A 722 -41.24 10.70 -9.76
CA GLN A 722 -42.66 10.91 -10.04
C GLN A 722 -43.03 10.61 -11.49
N VAL A 723 -42.20 11.04 -12.45
CA VAL A 723 -42.39 10.67 -13.86
C VAL A 723 -42.41 9.15 -14.01
N ARG A 724 -41.49 8.45 -13.33
CA ARG A 724 -41.46 6.97 -13.31
C ARG A 724 -42.71 6.38 -12.66
N TYR A 725 -43.17 6.92 -11.53
CA TYR A 725 -44.39 6.46 -10.86
C TYR A 725 -45.62 6.61 -11.78
N ARG A 726 -45.76 7.74 -12.47
CA ARG A 726 -46.85 7.98 -13.43
C ARG A 726 -46.78 7.04 -14.64
N ALA A 727 -45.59 6.76 -15.16
CA ALA A 727 -45.40 5.77 -16.21
C ALA A 727 -45.88 4.37 -15.76
N ASP A 728 -45.47 3.95 -14.56
CA ASP A 728 -45.88 2.68 -13.95
C ASP A 728 -47.41 2.61 -13.72
N GLU A 729 -48.01 3.68 -13.20
CA GLU A 729 -49.46 3.78 -12.96
C GLU A 729 -50.26 3.63 -14.26
N THR A 730 -49.80 4.29 -15.32
CA THR A 730 -50.50 4.31 -16.61
C THR A 730 -50.44 2.98 -17.31
N LYS A 731 -49.30 2.30 -17.21
CA LYS A 731 -49.14 0.92 -17.66
C LYS A 731 -50.08 -0.05 -16.94
N ARG A 732 -50.30 0.12 -15.63
CA ARG A 732 -51.25 -0.72 -14.87
C ARG A 732 -52.70 -0.49 -15.30
N SER A 733 -53.03 0.75 -15.66
CA SER A 733 -54.38 1.14 -16.06
C SER A 733 -54.75 0.73 -17.49
N HIS A 734 -53.76 0.43 -18.35
CA HIS A 734 -53.97 0.10 -19.75
C HIS A 734 -53.18 -1.15 -20.16
N GLU A 735 -53.86 -2.31 -20.20
CA GLU A 735 -53.25 -3.58 -20.61
C GLU A 735 -52.69 -3.53 -22.04
N GLY A 736 -51.43 -3.97 -22.21
CA GLY A 736 -50.76 -4.07 -23.52
C GLY A 736 -49.81 -2.92 -23.87
N LEU A 737 -49.67 -1.91 -23.02
CA LEU A 737 -48.72 -0.80 -23.23
C LEU A 737 -47.34 -1.10 -22.61
N TYR A 738 -46.29 -0.69 -23.33
CA TYR A 738 -44.90 -0.87 -22.89
C TYR A 738 -44.44 0.26 -21.97
N ASP A 739 -43.51 -0.05 -21.07
CA ASP A 739 -42.94 0.91 -20.14
C ASP A 739 -41.75 1.65 -20.77
N VAL A 740 -41.76 2.98 -20.71
CA VAL A 740 -40.70 3.83 -21.29
C VAL A 740 -39.32 3.62 -20.64
N PHE A 741 -39.27 3.22 -19.38
CA PHE A 741 -38.03 3.02 -18.62
C PHE A 741 -37.55 1.57 -18.66
N VAL A 742 -38.47 0.60 -18.77
CA VAL A 742 -38.15 -0.84 -18.75
C VAL A 742 -38.00 -1.42 -20.15
N ASP A 743 -38.90 -1.13 -21.08
CA ASP A 743 -38.94 -1.75 -22.42
C ASP A 743 -39.09 -0.72 -23.57
N PRO A 744 -38.19 0.27 -23.67
CA PRO A 744 -38.32 1.39 -24.61
C PRO A 744 -38.37 0.94 -26.08
N LYS A 745 -37.60 -0.09 -26.46
CA LYS A 745 -37.51 -0.59 -27.85
C LYS A 745 -38.80 -1.22 -28.38
N LEU A 746 -39.73 -1.59 -27.50
CA LEU A 746 -40.98 -2.26 -27.88
C LEU A 746 -42.12 -1.26 -28.12
N MET A 747 -41.91 0.01 -27.76
CA MET A 747 -42.91 1.05 -27.92
C MET A 747 -43.05 1.47 -29.37
N SER A 748 -44.24 1.29 -29.95
CA SER A 748 -44.57 1.83 -31.27
C SER A 748 -45.08 3.27 -31.18
N GLU A 749 -45.08 4.00 -32.30
CA GLU A 749 -45.65 5.35 -32.38
C GLU A 749 -47.17 5.37 -32.10
N GLU A 750 -47.88 4.28 -32.43
CA GLU A 750 -49.30 4.11 -32.10
C GLU A 750 -49.51 3.89 -30.59
N ASP A 751 -48.64 3.11 -29.93
CA ASP A 751 -48.65 2.95 -28.47
C ASP A 751 -48.35 4.28 -27.77
N ALA A 752 -47.39 5.04 -28.31
CA ALA A 752 -47.02 6.35 -27.82
C ALA A 752 -48.18 7.35 -27.91
N GLY A 753 -48.86 7.42 -29.06
CA GLY A 753 -50.05 8.27 -29.23
C GLY A 753 -51.14 7.92 -28.22
N ARG A 754 -51.43 6.62 -28.03
CA ARG A 754 -52.42 6.15 -27.04
C ARG A 754 -52.03 6.50 -25.60
N LEU A 755 -50.75 6.39 -25.24
CA LEU A 755 -50.25 6.77 -23.92
C LEU A 755 -50.38 8.28 -23.67
N ILE A 756 -49.99 9.09 -24.64
CA ILE A 756 -50.05 10.55 -24.55
C ILE A 756 -51.52 11.02 -24.46
N GLU A 757 -52.41 10.45 -25.26
CA GLU A 757 -53.85 10.73 -25.19
C GLU A 757 -54.45 10.30 -23.85
N ALA A 758 -54.10 9.12 -23.34
CA ALA A 758 -54.56 8.63 -22.03
C ALA A 758 -54.12 9.56 -20.88
N TRP A 759 -52.92 10.16 -20.96
CA TRP A 759 -52.46 11.13 -19.98
C TRP A 759 -53.22 12.45 -20.05
N HIS A 760 -53.38 13.01 -21.24
CA HIS A 760 -54.12 14.26 -21.39
C HIS A 760 -55.60 14.14 -20.97
N GLN A 761 -56.22 12.97 -21.12
CA GLN A 761 -57.60 12.72 -20.68
C GLN A 761 -57.75 12.57 -19.15
N HIS A 762 -56.71 12.13 -18.43
CA HIS A 762 -56.74 12.02 -16.96
C HIS A 762 -56.43 13.34 -16.22
N GLY A 763 -55.82 14.32 -16.89
CA GLY A 763 -55.57 15.67 -16.35
C GLY A 763 -56.86 16.45 -16.04
N ASP A 764 -57.98 16.14 -16.70
CA ASP A 764 -59.26 16.84 -16.52
C ASP A 764 -60.12 16.27 -15.36
N VAL A 765 -59.76 15.09 -14.82
CA VAL A 765 -60.56 14.38 -13.80
C VAL A 765 -59.90 14.34 -12.42
N SER A 766 -58.59 14.58 -12.34
CA SER A 766 -57.80 14.45 -11.10
C SER A 766 -57.82 15.69 -10.18
N HIS A 767 -58.51 16.77 -10.55
CA HIS A 767 -58.69 17.95 -9.68
C HIS A 767 -59.58 17.76 -8.44
N ASN A 768 -60.10 16.55 -8.16
CA ASN A 768 -61.09 16.36 -7.09
C ASN A 768 -60.84 15.22 -6.09
N VAL A 769 -59.67 14.56 -6.06
CA VAL A 769 -59.49 13.44 -5.11
C VAL A 769 -58.13 13.47 -4.40
N VAL A 770 -58.21 13.72 -3.09
CA VAL A 770 -57.28 13.46 -1.96
C VAL A 770 -56.40 14.61 -1.47
N LEU A 771 -56.85 15.19 -0.35
CA LEU A 771 -56.05 15.72 0.76
C LEU A 771 -55.50 14.58 1.61
#